data_AF-A0A377ZI25-F1
#
_entry.id   AF-A0A377ZI25-F1
#
_cell.length_a   1.000
_cell.length_b   1.000
_cell.length_c   1.000
_cell.angle_alpha   90.00
_cell.angle_beta   90.00
_cell.angle_gamma   90.00
#
_symmetry.space_group_name_H-M   'P 1'
#
loop_
_entity.id
_entity.type
_entity.pdbx_description
1 polymer ?
#
loop_
_entity_poly.entity_id
_entity_poly.type
_entity_poly.pdbx_seq_one_letter_code
_entity_poly.pdbx_strand_id
1 'polypeptide(L)'
;MTIRLYPSRLPGEPLETHEHRDTTIHDWMLQHVDNYRNDMVQRVTFEVNGKPVPPAEWPLCFISAESDVKVYPIPGEGVTATAIAAWAAAAIAAASAVYVLITMSNMDKGGYSSSSGLGLDLNPARANQAKLGDPIREVFGRCRIYPDYVVQPVTRFNPDDPTRMTVEMMVCLGKGNFAFTNGDIRVGSTPISALGDSFSYNVYSPGADVSGDRRSENWFNSTEVGGTSSGSGLDMAQTSPDSTDINADSMTVSGASVTFNGLDDGNDDDDEGNALPESWVEGAIVTIVAPMNFLVSTSSGYSVLASNSLGEINPYPGMPVTLEINGTEYELVIATYTAKQDAIPGAGGNAASLKANASPSTYDYSGTGQTFTITWQGHEYTISLIADYVNMSGLLAVINDGLTGSGLLAQDSGGVVLIAEASSPWLGGNITSSSLPVAVFGDSPVFTSGTASSGGSPAITANVTLAYGSAAGVAFSGIPEGTQRLALAHRGNEYRIADADGTTATVQRLIDGVVDPSWSGFSPRTMIDYQATGISDNNTWMGPFLACPESEVVDAFEVNFSFPSGICGFDSKGKNASGIVSGKYSTVFMDLALAGRAGRGFTRLKISTGWVLQSVLISLLLGWLRCAAVAAMSRVAITRVTRCTGKRCVVACWLGQHPMLASP
;
A
#
# COMPACT_ATOMS: atom_id res chain seq x y z
N MET A 1 -36.13 45.89 -3.39
CA MET A 1 -35.66 45.89 -1.99
C MET A 1 -34.72 44.72 -1.87
N THR A 2 -33.40 44.92 -1.96
CA THR A 2 -32.49 43.81 -2.24
C THR A 2 -31.29 43.76 -1.31
N ILE A 3 -30.97 42.55 -0.86
CA ILE A 3 -29.73 42.22 -0.16
C ILE A 3 -28.76 41.66 -1.19
N ARG A 4 -27.59 42.28 -1.30
CA ARG A 4 -26.60 41.97 -2.34
C ARG A 4 -25.36 41.32 -1.74
N LEU A 5 -25.07 40.09 -2.15
CA LEU A 5 -23.93 39.32 -1.66
C LEU A 5 -22.77 39.53 -2.62
N TYR A 6 -21.63 39.94 -2.09
CA TYR A 6 -20.45 40.26 -2.89
C TYR A 6 -19.30 39.27 -2.63
N PRO A 7 -18.48 39.00 -3.67
CA PRO A 7 -17.28 38.15 -3.57
C PRO A 7 -16.30 38.57 -2.48
N SER A 8 -16.18 39.89 -2.35
CA SER A 8 -15.20 40.62 -1.59
C SER A 8 -15.63 42.09 -1.57
N ARG A 9 -14.91 42.92 -0.84
CA ARG A 9 -15.08 44.38 -0.89
C ARG A 9 -14.40 45.04 -2.10
N LEU A 10 -13.86 44.26 -3.04
CA LEU A 10 -13.33 44.80 -4.29
C LEU A 10 -14.48 45.25 -5.21
N PRO A 11 -14.27 46.27 -6.06
CA PRO A 11 -15.28 46.72 -7.01
C PRO A 11 -15.72 45.58 -7.95
N GLY A 12 -17.02 45.31 -8.02
CA GLY A 12 -17.58 44.25 -8.84
C GLY A 12 -19.10 44.14 -8.71
N GLU A 13 -19.71 43.29 -9.53
CA GLU A 13 -21.14 42.96 -9.46
C GLU A 13 -21.43 41.99 -8.30
N PRO A 14 -22.63 42.03 -7.70
CA PRO A 14 -23.02 41.06 -6.67
C PRO A 14 -23.15 39.65 -7.26
N LEU A 15 -22.74 38.63 -6.50
CA LEU A 15 -22.95 37.22 -6.85
C LEU A 15 -24.42 36.84 -6.82
N GLU A 16 -25.09 37.30 -5.76
CA GLU A 16 -26.47 36.97 -5.49
C GLU A 16 -27.20 38.22 -5.03
N THR A 17 -28.46 38.32 -5.44
CA THR A 17 -29.35 39.40 -5.06
C THR A 17 -30.65 38.78 -4.59
N HIS A 18 -30.97 39.00 -3.32
CA HIS A 18 -32.17 38.45 -2.69
C HIS A 18 -33.17 39.56 -2.41
N GLU A 19 -34.42 39.34 -2.77
CA GLU A 19 -35.50 40.25 -2.36
C GLU A 19 -35.88 40.01 -0.91
N HIS A 20 -36.19 41.08 -0.19
CA HIS A 20 -36.68 40.98 1.19
C HIS A 20 -37.84 41.95 1.42
N ARG A 21 -38.71 41.59 2.36
CA ARG A 21 -39.66 42.51 3.00
C ARG A 21 -38.94 43.28 4.11
N ASP A 22 -39.60 44.30 4.65
CA ASP A 22 -39.17 44.97 5.89
C ASP A 22 -38.95 43.93 7.00
N THR A 23 -37.71 43.81 7.48
CA THR A 23 -37.26 42.72 8.36
C THR A 23 -36.01 43.12 9.12
N THR A 24 -35.60 42.33 10.12
CA THR A 24 -34.24 42.43 10.69
C THR A 24 -33.26 41.54 9.92
N ILE A 25 -31.96 41.83 10.02
CA ILE A 25 -30.90 40.96 9.46
C ILE A 25 -31.02 39.55 10.05
N HIS A 26 -31.30 39.44 11.35
CA HIS A 26 -31.48 38.16 12.04
C HIS A 26 -32.64 37.34 11.49
N ASP A 27 -33.82 37.94 11.33
CA ASP A 27 -35.01 37.26 10.82
C ASP A 27 -34.84 36.85 9.35
N TRP A 28 -34.10 37.65 8.58
CA TRP A 28 -33.75 37.29 7.21
C TRP A 28 -32.82 36.08 7.17
N MET A 29 -31.78 36.04 8.01
CA MET A 29 -30.86 34.90 8.11
C MET A 29 -31.56 33.63 8.58
N LEU A 30 -32.46 33.70 9.56
CA LEU A 30 -33.26 32.54 10.02
C LEU A 30 -34.13 31.95 8.91
N GLN A 31 -34.61 32.77 7.97
CA GLN A 31 -35.48 32.32 6.88
C GLN A 31 -34.69 31.72 5.70
N HIS A 32 -33.44 32.15 5.49
CA HIS A 32 -32.69 31.84 4.26
C HIS A 32 -31.43 31.01 4.48
N VAL A 33 -31.00 30.80 5.73
CA VAL A 33 -29.76 30.08 6.06
C VAL A 33 -30.05 28.93 7.01
N ASP A 34 -29.93 27.70 6.49
CA ASP A 34 -30.09 26.48 7.26
C ASP A 34 -29.10 26.41 8.43
N ASN A 35 -29.59 26.02 9.61
CA ASN A 35 -28.82 25.92 10.86
C ASN A 35 -28.17 27.24 11.34
N TYR A 36 -28.60 28.40 10.85
CA TYR A 36 -28.15 29.68 11.38
C TYR A 36 -28.55 29.85 12.85
N ARG A 37 -27.57 30.25 13.68
CA ARG A 37 -27.78 30.74 15.03
C ARG A 37 -27.00 32.03 15.22
N ASN A 38 -27.58 33.04 15.88
CA ASN A 38 -26.88 34.31 16.07
C ASN A 38 -25.61 34.15 16.94
N ASP A 39 -25.64 33.23 17.90
CA ASP A 39 -24.56 32.95 18.86
C ASP A 39 -23.39 32.14 18.30
N MET A 40 -23.44 31.70 17.03
CA MET A 40 -22.32 31.04 16.37
C MET A 40 -21.32 32.07 15.80
N VAL A 41 -20.10 31.61 15.52
CA VAL A 41 -19.11 32.41 14.78
C VAL A 41 -19.64 32.68 13.36
N GLN A 42 -20.00 33.93 13.09
CA GLN A 42 -20.52 34.33 11.79
C GLN A 42 -19.40 34.39 10.75
N ARG A 43 -19.62 33.76 9.59
CA ARG A 43 -18.67 33.76 8.47
C ARG A 43 -18.96 34.83 7.42
N VAL A 44 -19.90 35.72 7.69
CA VAL A 44 -20.29 36.84 6.83
C VAL A 44 -20.42 38.13 7.64
N THR A 45 -20.20 39.26 6.98
CA THR A 45 -20.44 40.60 7.53
C THR A 45 -21.49 41.32 6.71
N PHE A 46 -22.42 41.99 7.40
CA PHE A 46 -23.43 42.85 6.79
C PHE A 46 -22.99 44.31 6.85
N GLU A 47 -23.25 45.03 5.77
CA GLU A 47 -23.06 46.46 5.68
C GLU A 47 -24.37 47.10 5.22
N VAL A 48 -24.92 47.99 6.04
CA VAL A 48 -26.19 48.69 5.75
C VAL A 48 -25.89 50.16 5.57
N ASN A 49 -26.23 50.72 4.41
CA ASN A 49 -25.95 52.10 4.03
C ASN A 49 -24.47 52.49 4.19
N GLY A 50 -23.56 51.57 3.86
CA GLY A 50 -22.11 51.78 3.96
C GLY A 50 -21.56 51.73 5.39
N LYS A 51 -22.30 51.15 6.35
CA LYS A 51 -21.84 50.94 7.73
C LYS A 51 -21.89 49.46 8.11
N PRO A 52 -20.79 48.88 8.62
CA PRO A 52 -20.78 47.49 9.04
C PRO A 52 -21.66 47.30 10.29
N VAL A 53 -22.45 46.23 10.31
CA VAL A 53 -23.33 45.87 11.43
C VAL A 53 -22.75 44.63 12.12
N PRO A 54 -22.35 44.71 13.40
CA PRO A 54 -21.80 43.56 14.11
C PRO A 54 -22.87 42.49 14.39
N PRO A 55 -22.52 41.19 14.44
CA PRO A 55 -23.47 40.09 14.66
C PRO A 55 -24.44 40.27 15.83
N ALA A 56 -23.97 40.83 16.94
CA ALA A 56 -24.77 41.10 18.14
C ALA A 56 -25.92 42.09 17.89
N GLU A 57 -25.81 42.93 16.86
CA GLU A 57 -26.82 43.94 16.51
C GLU A 57 -27.75 43.47 15.38
N TRP A 58 -27.51 42.30 14.77
CA TRP A 58 -28.37 41.77 13.69
C TRP A 58 -29.84 41.59 14.10
N PRO A 59 -30.19 41.22 15.35
CA PRO A 59 -31.58 41.16 15.80
C PRO A 59 -32.24 42.53 15.97
N LEU A 60 -31.44 43.60 16.04
CA LEU A 60 -31.91 44.97 16.29
C LEU A 60 -31.80 45.86 15.04
N CYS A 61 -31.05 45.43 14.02
CA CYS A 61 -30.85 46.18 12.79
C CYS A 61 -31.99 45.90 11.80
N PHE A 62 -32.90 46.87 11.68
CA PHE A 62 -34.01 46.84 10.74
C PHE A 62 -33.57 47.30 9.35
N ILE A 63 -33.90 46.51 8.33
CA ILE A 63 -33.65 46.80 6.92
C ILE A 63 -34.98 46.97 6.18
N SER A 64 -35.05 47.99 5.32
CA SER A 64 -36.25 48.36 4.57
C SER A 64 -35.93 48.55 3.08
N ALA A 65 -36.96 48.89 2.29
CA ALA A 65 -36.84 49.13 0.86
C ALA A 65 -35.72 50.09 0.42
N GLU A 66 -35.43 51.09 1.25
CA GLU A 66 -34.45 52.15 0.99
C GLU A 66 -33.05 51.83 1.52
N SER A 67 -32.89 50.72 2.24
CA SER A 67 -31.62 50.30 2.80
C SER A 67 -30.71 49.69 1.72
N ASP A 68 -29.50 50.23 1.56
CA ASP A 68 -28.45 49.58 0.77
C ASP A 68 -27.80 48.48 1.64
N VAL A 69 -28.18 47.22 1.43
CA VAL A 69 -27.65 46.09 2.19
C VAL A 69 -26.66 45.29 1.35
N LYS A 70 -25.41 45.21 1.82
CA LYS A 70 -24.32 44.44 1.21
C LYS A 70 -23.79 43.39 2.18
N VAL A 71 -23.46 42.22 1.67
CA VAL A 71 -22.95 41.10 2.47
C VAL A 71 -21.62 40.64 1.90
N TYR A 72 -20.63 40.37 2.77
CA TYR A 72 -19.30 39.93 2.37
C TYR A 72 -18.84 38.71 3.20
N PRO A 73 -18.09 37.75 2.62
CA PRO A 73 -17.51 36.64 3.36
C PRO A 73 -16.31 37.07 4.23
N ILE A 74 -16.12 36.40 5.36
CA ILE A 74 -14.96 36.59 6.26
C ILE A 74 -13.94 35.44 6.02
N PRO A 75 -12.67 35.72 5.66
CA PRO A 75 -11.64 34.68 5.49
C PRO A 75 -11.06 34.19 6.84
N GLY A 76 -10.99 32.87 7.06
CA GLY A 76 -10.23 32.24 8.17
C GLY A 76 -10.99 31.93 9.46
N GLU A 77 -10.40 31.09 10.33
CA GLU A 77 -10.99 30.65 11.61
C GLU A 77 -11.09 31.77 12.65
N GLY A 78 -12.25 31.85 13.33
CA GLY A 78 -12.41 32.41 14.68
C GLY A 78 -12.03 33.88 14.89
N VAL A 79 -12.86 34.82 14.41
CA VAL A 79 -12.67 36.25 14.69
C VAL A 79 -13.60 36.68 15.84
N THR A 80 -13.04 36.94 17.02
CA THR A 80 -13.78 37.46 18.19
C THR A 80 -14.26 38.89 17.97
N ALA A 81 -15.35 39.29 18.64
CA ALA A 81 -15.98 40.61 18.51
C ALA A 81 -15.01 41.81 18.71
N THR A 82 -13.92 41.61 19.46
CA THR A 82 -12.85 42.60 19.67
C THR A 82 -12.00 42.87 18.44
N ALA A 83 -11.87 41.92 17.51
CA ALA A 83 -11.11 42.12 16.29
C ALA A 83 -11.87 42.99 15.27
N ILE A 84 -13.21 42.93 15.23
CA ILE A 84 -14.04 43.67 14.25
C ILE A 84 -13.87 45.20 14.36
N ALA A 85 -13.67 45.73 15.57
CA ALA A 85 -13.44 47.17 15.78
C ALA A 85 -12.11 47.68 15.20
N ALA A 86 -11.09 46.81 15.07
CA ALA A 86 -9.78 47.18 14.51
C ALA A 86 -9.80 47.32 12.98
N TRP A 87 -10.76 46.68 12.29
CA TRP A 87 -10.88 46.71 10.82
C TRP A 87 -11.54 47.97 10.25
N ALA A 88 -11.96 48.92 11.11
CA ALA A 88 -12.39 50.24 10.65
C ALA A 88 -11.21 51.08 10.09
N ALA A 89 -9.96 50.71 10.37
CA ALA A 89 -8.78 51.46 9.96
C ALA A 89 -7.80 50.72 9.03
N ALA A 90 -7.96 49.41 8.83
CA ALA A 90 -7.06 48.60 8.01
C ALA A 90 -7.78 48.05 6.79
N ALA A 91 -7.74 48.84 5.70
CA ALA A 91 -7.99 48.32 4.37
C ALA A 91 -6.95 47.24 4.03
N ILE A 92 -7.37 46.23 3.28
CA ILE A 92 -6.59 45.11 2.70
C ILE A 92 -6.56 43.85 3.57
N ALA A 93 -7.50 42.93 3.32
CA ALA A 93 -7.27 41.48 3.17
C ALA A 93 -8.61 40.73 3.09
N ALA A 94 -9.17 40.60 1.88
CA ALA A 94 -10.17 39.58 1.55
C ALA A 94 -10.38 39.57 0.03
N ALA A 95 -9.46 38.96 -0.71
CA ALA A 95 -9.60 38.79 -2.17
C ALA A 95 -9.46 37.32 -2.63
N SER A 96 -9.38 36.33 -1.73
CA SER A 96 -9.01 34.96 -2.11
C SER A 96 -10.14 33.93 -2.15
N ALA A 97 -11.39 34.24 -1.79
CA ALA A 97 -12.44 33.20 -1.75
C ALA A 97 -13.35 33.18 -2.99
N VAL A 98 -13.73 34.34 -3.51
CA VAL A 98 -14.75 34.38 -4.58
C VAL A 98 -14.26 34.98 -5.90
N TYR A 99 -13.12 35.70 -5.87
CA TYR A 99 -12.32 35.84 -7.09
C TYR A 99 -11.81 34.45 -7.53
N VAL A 100 -11.58 33.50 -6.62
CA VAL A 100 -11.24 32.11 -6.97
C VAL A 100 -12.39 31.40 -7.71
N LEU A 101 -13.65 31.57 -7.30
CA LEU A 101 -14.78 30.90 -7.98
C LEU A 101 -15.15 31.51 -9.35
N ILE A 102 -15.04 32.83 -9.54
CA ILE A 102 -15.37 33.49 -10.82
C ILE A 102 -14.14 33.67 -11.74
N THR A 103 -12.92 33.72 -11.19
CA THR A 103 -11.71 33.66 -12.01
C THR A 103 -11.15 32.26 -12.19
N MET A 104 -11.68 31.20 -11.59
CA MET A 104 -11.35 29.83 -12.01
C MET A 104 -11.80 29.51 -13.45
N SER A 105 -12.82 30.19 -13.98
CA SER A 105 -13.17 30.06 -15.40
C SER A 105 -12.28 30.91 -16.34
N ASN A 106 -11.37 31.74 -15.80
CA ASN A 106 -10.46 32.60 -16.56
C ASN A 106 -8.99 32.62 -16.05
N MET A 107 -8.63 31.80 -15.07
CA MET A 107 -7.28 31.57 -14.56
C MET A 107 -6.74 30.27 -15.14
N ASP A 108 -6.37 30.39 -16.40
CA ASP A 108 -5.31 29.59 -17.00
C ASP A 108 -4.21 30.55 -17.51
N LYS A 109 -3.82 31.49 -16.63
CA LYS A 109 -2.82 32.52 -16.93
C LYS A 109 -1.89 32.72 -15.75
N GLY A 110 -0.79 31.99 -15.77
CA GLY A 110 0.33 32.11 -14.84
C GLY A 110 1.67 32.16 -15.56
N GLY A 111 1.85 33.15 -16.45
CA GLY A 111 3.17 33.61 -16.86
C GLY A 111 3.54 34.84 -16.04
N TYR A 112 4.31 34.66 -14.97
CA TYR A 112 5.03 35.75 -14.30
C TYR A 112 6.44 35.29 -13.94
N SER A 113 7.42 35.90 -14.62
CA SER A 113 8.82 35.86 -14.27
C SER A 113 9.08 36.80 -13.08
N SER A 114 9.35 36.25 -11.91
CA SER A 114 10.10 36.94 -10.85
C SER A 114 11.49 36.33 -10.79
N SER A 115 12.50 37.13 -11.12
CA SER A 115 13.90 36.75 -11.11
C SER A 115 14.40 36.51 -9.67
N SER A 116 14.71 35.26 -9.33
CA SER A 116 15.70 34.93 -8.30
C SER A 116 16.22 33.50 -8.49
N GLY A 117 17.52 33.36 -8.79
CA GLY A 117 18.28 32.10 -8.76
C GLY A 117 17.96 31.10 -9.87
N LEU A 118 18.99 30.63 -10.57
CA LEU A 118 18.88 29.56 -11.59
C LEU A 118 18.43 28.24 -10.93
N GLY A 119 17.13 28.00 -10.87
CA GLY A 119 16.53 26.68 -10.68
C GLY A 119 16.46 25.93 -12.01
N LEU A 120 16.68 24.62 -11.98
CA LEU A 120 16.67 23.75 -13.17
C LEU A 120 15.23 23.67 -13.73
N ASP A 121 14.93 24.36 -14.84
CA ASP A 121 13.67 24.19 -15.58
C ASP A 121 13.68 22.78 -16.20
N LEU A 122 12.98 21.84 -15.56
CA LEU A 122 12.92 20.43 -15.94
C LEU A 122 12.04 20.17 -17.18
N ASN A 123 11.48 21.21 -17.80
CA ASN A 123 10.70 21.07 -19.03
C ASN A 123 11.28 21.88 -20.20
N PRO A 124 12.15 21.30 -21.04
CA PRO A 124 12.81 22.02 -22.12
C PRO A 124 11.90 22.35 -23.32
N ALA A 125 10.71 21.74 -23.42
CA ALA A 125 9.84 21.85 -24.59
C ALA A 125 8.45 22.40 -24.23
N ARG A 126 8.07 23.53 -24.84
CA ARG A 126 6.77 24.18 -24.64
C ARG A 126 6.05 24.39 -25.98
N ALA A 127 4.73 24.27 -25.94
CA ALA A 127 3.82 24.59 -27.04
C ALA A 127 2.82 25.67 -26.59
N ASN A 128 2.03 26.20 -27.53
CA ASN A 128 0.98 27.16 -27.23
C ASN A 128 -0.22 26.47 -26.60
N GLN A 129 -1.02 27.21 -25.85
CA GLN A 129 -2.32 26.75 -25.36
C GLN A 129 -3.44 27.40 -26.18
N ALA A 130 -4.27 26.58 -26.80
CA ALA A 130 -5.44 27.06 -27.53
C ALA A 130 -6.52 27.54 -26.55
N LYS A 131 -7.13 28.70 -26.80
CA LYS A 131 -8.28 29.17 -26.01
C LYS A 131 -9.58 28.82 -26.72
N LEU A 132 -10.63 28.65 -25.93
CA LEU A 132 -11.97 28.45 -26.48
C LEU A 132 -12.38 29.65 -27.33
N GLY A 133 -12.76 29.39 -28.58
CA GLY A 133 -13.16 30.42 -29.55
C GLY A 133 -12.00 31.04 -30.34
N ASP A 134 -10.74 30.68 -30.07
CA ASP A 134 -9.63 31.14 -30.89
C ASP A 134 -9.68 30.53 -32.30
N PRO A 135 -9.32 31.28 -33.35
CA PRO A 135 -9.23 30.74 -34.70
C PRO A 135 -8.22 29.61 -34.81
N ILE A 136 -8.60 28.52 -35.47
CA ILE A 136 -7.67 27.44 -35.83
C ILE A 136 -6.79 27.90 -36.98
N ARG A 137 -5.47 27.73 -36.84
CA ARG A 137 -4.48 28.13 -37.85
C ARG A 137 -4.68 27.39 -39.18
N GLU A 138 -4.84 28.13 -40.26
CA GLU A 138 -4.75 27.66 -41.65
C GLU A 138 -3.57 28.36 -42.33
N VAL A 139 -2.54 27.59 -42.73
CA VAL A 139 -1.30 28.14 -43.29
C VAL A 139 -1.24 27.91 -44.80
N PHE A 140 -0.98 28.99 -45.55
CA PHE A 140 -0.60 28.92 -46.96
C PHE A 140 0.89 29.27 -47.11
N GLY A 141 1.69 28.33 -47.62
CA GLY A 141 3.14 28.49 -47.81
C GLY A 141 3.99 28.05 -46.62
N ARG A 142 5.26 28.50 -46.56
CA ARG A 142 6.23 28.13 -45.51
C ARG A 142 6.36 29.23 -44.47
N CYS A 143 5.96 28.94 -43.23
CA CYS A 143 6.16 29.84 -42.10
C CYS A 143 6.64 29.06 -40.86
N ARG A 144 7.20 29.78 -39.89
CA ARG A 144 7.55 29.21 -38.58
C ARG A 144 6.28 29.06 -37.75
N ILE A 145 6.05 27.86 -37.23
CA ILE A 145 4.86 27.52 -36.44
C ILE A 145 5.30 27.16 -35.03
N TYR A 146 4.62 27.72 -34.03
CA TYR A 146 4.61 27.20 -32.67
C TYR A 146 3.32 26.39 -32.53
N PRO A 147 3.42 25.07 -32.35
CA PRO A 147 2.26 24.21 -32.33
C PRO A 147 1.42 24.48 -31.08
N ASP A 148 0.16 24.06 -31.10
CA ASP A 148 -0.80 24.25 -30.02
C ASP A 148 -1.05 22.90 -29.33
N TYR A 149 -1.05 22.84 -27.99
CA TYR A 149 -1.36 21.62 -27.23
C TYR A 149 -2.77 21.12 -27.55
N VAL A 150 -2.89 19.82 -27.80
CA VAL A 150 -4.19 19.13 -27.96
C VAL A 150 -4.71 18.67 -26.59
N VAL A 151 -3.81 18.14 -25.76
CA VAL A 151 -4.05 17.75 -24.36
C VAL A 151 -2.89 18.26 -23.50
N GLN A 152 -3.06 18.25 -22.17
CA GLN A 152 -2.00 18.66 -21.25
C GLN A 152 -0.75 17.78 -21.43
N PRO A 153 0.46 18.36 -21.42
CA PRO A 153 1.69 17.58 -21.45
C PRO A 153 1.86 16.82 -20.12
N VAL A 154 2.40 15.60 -20.21
CA VAL A 154 2.62 14.74 -19.04
C VAL A 154 4.10 14.41 -18.94
N THR A 155 4.65 14.46 -17.73
CA THR A 155 6.07 14.13 -17.50
C THR A 155 6.17 12.86 -16.68
N ARG A 156 6.97 11.90 -17.14
CA ARG A 156 7.11 10.57 -16.53
C ARG A 156 8.57 10.17 -16.39
N PHE A 157 8.89 9.47 -15.31
CA PHE A 157 10.13 8.72 -15.22
C PHE A 157 10.05 7.46 -16.09
N ASN A 158 11.18 7.08 -16.69
CA ASN A 158 11.24 5.84 -17.44
C ASN A 158 11.17 4.65 -16.46
N PRO A 159 10.30 3.65 -16.69
CA PRO A 159 10.14 2.52 -15.78
C PRO A 159 11.42 1.70 -15.57
N ASP A 160 12.27 1.60 -16.61
CA ASP A 160 13.48 0.78 -16.60
C ASP A 160 14.73 1.59 -16.20
N ASP A 161 14.64 2.93 -16.26
CA ASP A 161 15.72 3.85 -15.90
C ASP A 161 15.14 5.10 -15.19
N PRO A 162 15.04 5.08 -13.85
CA PRO A 162 14.43 6.17 -13.07
C PRO A 162 15.26 7.45 -13.08
N THR A 163 16.45 7.45 -13.70
CA THR A 163 17.24 8.67 -13.92
C THR A 163 16.80 9.43 -15.17
N ARG A 164 16.04 8.79 -16.06
CA ARG A 164 15.53 9.37 -17.29
C ARG A 164 14.09 9.85 -17.13
N MET A 165 13.89 11.15 -17.19
CA MET A 165 12.58 11.79 -17.19
C MET A 165 12.21 12.22 -18.62
N THR A 166 11.01 11.89 -19.08
CA THR A 166 10.51 12.20 -20.42
C THR A 166 9.26 13.06 -20.34
N VAL A 167 9.20 14.11 -21.16
CA VAL A 167 8.01 14.94 -21.34
C VAL A 167 7.28 14.48 -22.60
N GLU A 168 6.02 14.14 -22.44
CA GLU A 168 5.11 13.68 -23.47
C GLU A 168 4.14 14.78 -23.87
N MET A 169 4.00 15.00 -25.17
CA MET A 169 3.16 16.06 -25.71
C MET A 169 2.42 15.57 -26.94
N MET A 170 1.15 15.97 -27.05
CA MET A 170 0.37 15.89 -28.29
C MET A 170 0.02 17.30 -28.74
N VAL A 171 0.42 17.65 -29.96
CA VAL A 171 0.35 19.03 -30.45
C VAL A 171 -0.22 19.09 -31.86
N CYS A 172 -0.93 20.18 -32.15
CA CYS A 172 -1.56 20.48 -33.43
C CYS A 172 -0.80 21.62 -34.13
N LEU A 173 -0.48 21.43 -35.42
CA LEU A 173 0.16 22.46 -36.25
C LEU A 173 -0.86 23.43 -36.85
N GLY A 174 -2.09 22.98 -37.08
CA GLY A 174 -3.16 23.71 -37.74
C GLY A 174 -4.05 22.78 -38.57
N LYS A 175 -4.96 23.35 -39.35
CA LYS A 175 -5.86 22.59 -40.23
C LYS A 175 -5.20 22.30 -41.57
N GLY A 176 -5.32 21.06 -42.03
CA GLY A 176 -4.80 20.60 -43.32
C GLY A 176 -3.53 19.76 -43.20
N ASN A 177 -2.84 19.57 -44.32
CA ASN A 177 -1.61 18.79 -44.38
C ASN A 177 -0.38 19.70 -44.33
N PHE A 178 0.58 19.36 -43.48
CA PHE A 178 1.84 20.07 -43.35
C PHE A 178 2.98 19.18 -43.84
N ALA A 179 3.89 19.76 -44.62
CA ALA A 179 5.13 19.13 -45.04
C ALA A 179 6.31 19.81 -44.34
N PHE A 180 7.14 19.02 -43.68
CA PHE A 180 8.35 19.47 -42.99
C PHE A 180 9.39 18.35 -42.98
N THR A 181 10.64 18.73 -42.80
CA THR A 181 11.79 17.81 -42.72
C THR A 181 12.38 17.82 -41.31
N ASN A 182 13.26 16.88 -41.01
CA ASN A 182 13.94 16.84 -39.70
C ASN A 182 14.74 18.12 -39.39
N GLY A 183 15.17 18.87 -40.41
CA GLY A 183 15.84 20.16 -40.21
C GLY A 183 14.91 21.33 -39.83
N ASP A 184 13.60 21.15 -40.02
CA ASP A 184 12.60 22.18 -39.73
C ASP A 184 12.10 22.13 -38.28
N ILE A 185 12.27 21.01 -37.58
CA ILE A 185 11.80 20.81 -36.21
C ILE A 185 12.89 21.24 -35.22
N ARG A 186 12.50 22.04 -34.21
CA ARG A 186 13.39 22.54 -33.17
C ARG A 186 12.72 22.47 -31.80
N VAL A 187 13.51 22.14 -30.77
CA VAL A 187 13.15 22.33 -29.36
C VAL A 187 13.91 23.55 -28.86
N GLY A 188 13.19 24.61 -28.52
CA GLY A 188 13.79 25.94 -28.34
C GLY A 188 14.48 26.40 -29.62
N SER A 189 15.80 26.58 -29.56
CA SER A 189 16.64 26.92 -30.74
C SER A 189 17.36 25.70 -31.35
N THR A 190 17.32 24.55 -30.66
CA THR A 190 18.10 23.36 -30.99
C THR A 190 17.38 22.51 -32.03
N PRO A 191 18.00 22.23 -33.20
CA PRO A 191 17.42 21.33 -34.19
C PRO A 191 17.40 19.89 -33.69
N ILE A 192 16.37 19.11 -34.05
CA ILE A 192 16.21 17.74 -33.55
C ILE A 192 17.35 16.80 -33.96
N SER A 193 18.08 17.12 -35.04
CA SER A 193 19.28 16.40 -35.44
C SER A 193 20.40 16.43 -34.40
N ALA A 194 20.41 17.44 -33.51
CA ALA A 194 21.38 17.57 -32.42
C ALA A 194 20.91 16.89 -31.12
N LEU A 195 19.65 16.46 -31.04
CA LEU A 195 19.07 15.84 -29.83
C LEU A 195 19.20 14.30 -29.83
N GLY A 196 19.48 13.69 -30.99
CA GLY A 196 19.65 12.24 -31.11
C GLY A 196 18.46 11.48 -30.54
N ASP A 197 18.75 10.44 -29.75
CA ASP A 197 17.75 9.55 -29.13
C ASP A 197 16.93 10.23 -28.02
N SER A 198 17.24 11.48 -27.65
CA SER A 198 16.49 12.24 -26.64
C SER A 198 15.22 12.89 -27.20
N PHE A 199 14.95 12.77 -28.50
CA PHE A 199 13.76 13.30 -29.15
C PHE A 199 13.14 12.28 -30.11
N SER A 200 11.82 12.08 -30.01
CA SER A 200 11.07 11.27 -30.96
C SER A 200 9.70 11.90 -31.23
N TYR A 201 9.17 11.68 -32.44
CA TYR A 201 7.86 12.22 -32.84
C TYR A 201 7.15 11.28 -33.81
N ASN A 202 5.82 11.32 -33.77
CA ASN A 202 4.93 10.71 -34.78
C ASN A 202 4.15 11.84 -35.46
N VAL A 203 3.83 11.68 -36.74
CA VAL A 203 3.00 12.63 -37.50
C VAL A 203 1.68 11.95 -37.82
N TYR A 204 0.59 12.59 -37.42
CA TYR A 204 -0.77 12.14 -37.69
C TYR A 204 -1.40 13.04 -38.75
N SER A 205 -1.79 12.46 -39.88
CA SER A 205 -2.54 13.18 -40.91
C SER A 205 -3.98 13.47 -40.46
N PRO A 206 -4.68 14.46 -41.05
CA PRO A 206 -6.09 14.70 -40.77
C PRO A 206 -6.92 13.42 -40.92
N GLY A 207 -7.69 13.07 -39.88
CA GLY A 207 -8.52 11.86 -39.83
C GLY A 207 -7.80 10.58 -39.39
N ALA A 208 -6.51 10.64 -39.06
CA ALA A 208 -5.79 9.49 -38.50
C ALA A 208 -6.29 9.16 -37.08
N ASP A 209 -6.32 7.88 -36.76
CA ASP A 209 -6.60 7.39 -35.41
C ASP A 209 -5.36 7.56 -34.51
N VAL A 210 -5.58 8.14 -33.34
CA VAL A 210 -4.54 8.43 -32.33
C VAL A 210 -4.77 7.68 -31.03
N SER A 211 -5.87 6.92 -30.88
CA SER A 211 -6.25 6.31 -29.60
C SER A 211 -5.25 5.28 -29.07
N GLY A 212 -4.37 4.77 -29.94
CA GLY A 212 -3.28 3.86 -29.55
C GLY A 212 -2.00 4.55 -29.05
N ASP A 213 -1.89 5.87 -29.17
CA ASP A 213 -0.76 6.63 -28.66
C ASP A 213 -1.10 7.24 -27.30
N ARG A 214 -0.36 6.82 -26.26
CA ARG A 214 -0.56 7.31 -24.89
C ARG A 214 -0.42 8.83 -24.74
N ARG A 215 0.26 9.51 -25.66
CA ARG A 215 0.38 10.98 -25.66
C ARG A 215 -0.95 11.67 -25.96
N SER A 216 -1.91 10.94 -26.55
CA SER A 216 -3.27 11.44 -26.81
C SER A 216 -4.19 11.37 -25.58
N GLU A 217 -3.77 10.71 -24.51
CA GLU A 217 -4.54 10.58 -23.27
C GLU A 217 -4.66 11.93 -22.56
N ASN A 218 -5.85 12.23 -22.04
CA ASN A 218 -6.09 13.45 -21.28
C ASN A 218 -5.86 13.19 -19.78
N TRP A 219 -4.80 13.78 -19.23
CA TRP A 219 -4.46 13.68 -17.81
C TRP A 219 -4.76 15.00 -17.09
N PHE A 220 -5.45 14.91 -15.96
CA PHE A 220 -5.66 16.04 -15.07
C PHE A 220 -4.63 16.02 -13.93
N ASN A 221 -3.85 17.09 -13.81
CA ASN A 221 -2.93 17.25 -12.69
C ASN A 221 -3.67 17.85 -11.49
N SER A 222 -3.63 17.17 -10.34
CA SER A 222 -4.27 17.66 -9.11
C SER A 222 -3.60 18.96 -8.65
N THR A 223 -4.37 20.04 -8.55
CA THR A 223 -3.87 21.37 -8.17
C THR A 223 -3.47 21.47 -6.70
N GLU A 224 -3.95 20.54 -5.88
CA GLU A 224 -3.69 20.46 -4.43
C GLU A 224 -2.35 19.75 -4.12
N VAL A 225 -1.85 18.93 -5.05
CA VAL A 225 -0.57 18.25 -4.97
C VAL A 225 0.46 19.01 -5.81
N GLY A 226 0.90 20.16 -5.30
CA GLY A 226 2.15 20.82 -5.69
C GLY A 226 2.47 20.90 -7.19
N GLY A 227 1.59 21.48 -8.00
CA GLY A 227 1.96 22.01 -9.32
C GLY A 227 2.79 23.28 -9.16
N THR A 228 4.11 23.18 -9.00
CA THR A 228 5.00 24.35 -9.09
C THR A 228 6.24 24.05 -9.91
N SER A 229 6.66 25.05 -10.68
CA SER A 229 7.83 25.09 -11.58
C SER A 229 9.19 24.89 -10.89
N SER A 230 9.22 24.29 -9.71
CA SER A 230 10.40 23.98 -8.90
C SER A 230 10.52 22.48 -8.58
N GLY A 231 9.58 21.62 -9.00
CA GLY A 231 9.74 20.17 -8.90
C GLY A 231 9.78 19.59 -7.48
N SER A 232 9.34 20.33 -6.45
CA SER A 232 9.50 19.90 -5.06
C SER A 232 8.32 19.11 -4.48
N GLY A 233 7.24 18.89 -5.24
CA GLY A 233 6.09 18.07 -4.81
C GLY A 233 5.44 18.54 -3.49
N LEU A 234 4.59 17.69 -2.90
CA LEU A 234 4.21 17.83 -1.48
C LEU A 234 5.34 17.26 -0.61
N ASP A 235 5.73 18.02 0.41
CA ASP A 235 6.65 17.51 1.43
C ASP A 235 6.00 16.34 2.17
N MET A 236 6.76 15.27 2.38
CA MET A 236 6.27 14.08 3.05
C MET A 236 6.10 14.40 4.54
N ALA A 237 4.90 14.81 4.94
CA ALA A 237 4.58 14.96 6.36
C ALA A 237 4.72 13.59 7.04
N GLN A 238 5.48 13.54 8.13
CA GLN A 238 5.61 12.38 9.00
C GLN A 238 4.24 12.10 9.61
N THR A 239 3.48 11.21 8.96
CA THR A 239 2.13 10.78 9.33
C THR A 239 2.14 9.43 10.02
N SER A 240 3.32 8.91 10.36
CA SER A 240 3.47 7.71 11.17
C SER A 240 2.85 7.98 12.54
N PRO A 241 1.84 7.21 12.97
CA PRO A 241 1.46 7.18 14.37
C PRO A 241 2.65 6.69 15.20
N ASP A 242 2.65 7.04 16.49
CA ASP A 242 3.43 6.32 17.49
C ASP A 242 2.88 4.88 17.52
N SER A 243 3.67 3.95 16.98
CA SER A 243 3.45 2.49 16.91
C SER A 243 2.10 1.98 16.36
N THR A 244 2.01 1.76 15.04
CA THR A 244 0.97 0.89 14.42
C THR A 244 1.34 -0.58 14.35
N ASP A 245 2.55 -0.90 14.79
CA ASP A 245 3.17 -2.20 14.62
C ASP A 245 3.05 -2.99 15.92
N ILE A 246 2.80 -4.28 15.80
CA ILE A 246 2.76 -5.15 16.97
C ILE A 246 4.19 -5.49 17.38
N ASN A 247 4.57 -5.10 18.59
CA ASN A 247 5.77 -5.59 19.25
C ASN A 247 5.36 -6.58 20.35
N ALA A 248 5.55 -7.87 20.10
CA ALA A 248 5.31 -8.91 21.09
C ALA A 248 6.29 -10.07 20.91
N ASP A 249 6.61 -10.78 22.00
CA ASP A 249 7.53 -11.91 21.98
C ASP A 249 7.11 -13.02 20.98
N SER A 250 5.80 -13.27 20.85
CA SER A 250 5.29 -14.26 19.91
C SER A 250 3.85 -14.00 19.47
N MET A 251 3.47 -14.59 18.34
CA MET A 251 2.10 -14.62 17.82
C MET A 251 1.60 -16.06 17.75
N THR A 252 0.43 -16.31 18.34
CA THR A 252 -0.31 -17.56 18.24
C THR A 252 -1.53 -17.37 17.34
N VAL A 253 -1.68 -18.21 16.33
CA VAL A 253 -2.82 -18.19 15.41
C VAL A 253 -3.58 -19.51 15.49
N SER A 254 -4.92 -19.46 15.41
CA SER A 254 -5.78 -20.65 15.37
C SER A 254 -7.16 -20.26 14.86
N GLY A 255 -7.56 -20.79 13.69
CA GLY A 255 -8.81 -20.35 13.06
C GLY A 255 -8.75 -18.85 12.73
N ALA A 256 -9.80 -18.11 13.08
CA ALA A 256 -9.85 -16.66 12.88
C ALA A 256 -9.10 -15.87 13.96
N SER A 257 -8.60 -16.52 15.01
CA SER A 257 -7.99 -15.84 16.16
C SER A 257 -6.48 -15.66 15.97
N VAL A 258 -6.01 -14.46 16.32
CA VAL A 258 -4.60 -14.05 16.35
C VAL A 258 -4.33 -13.44 17.71
N THR A 259 -3.49 -14.08 18.51
CA THR A 259 -3.14 -13.66 19.87
C THR A 259 -1.67 -13.31 19.93
N PHE A 260 -1.34 -12.17 20.52
CA PHE A 260 0.04 -11.74 20.73
C PHE A 260 0.43 -11.93 22.20
N ASN A 261 1.52 -12.66 22.43
CA ASN A 261 2.01 -12.97 23.78
C ASN A 261 3.23 -12.10 24.07
N GLY A 262 3.31 -11.54 25.28
CA GLY A 262 4.40 -10.65 25.66
C GLY A 262 4.36 -9.33 24.89
N LEU A 263 3.15 -8.78 24.67
CA LEU A 263 2.98 -7.46 24.05
C LEU A 263 3.73 -6.41 24.88
N ASP A 264 4.57 -5.64 24.21
CA ASP A 264 5.31 -4.52 24.77
C ASP A 264 4.75 -3.24 24.15
N ASP A 265 4.05 -2.44 24.96
CA ASP A 265 3.45 -1.17 24.53
C ASP A 265 4.46 0.00 24.59
N GLY A 266 5.72 -0.28 24.95
CA GLY A 266 6.79 0.70 25.05
C GLY A 266 6.67 1.63 26.26
N ASN A 267 5.76 1.36 27.20
CA ASN A 267 5.58 2.15 28.41
C ASN A 267 6.07 1.34 29.62
N ASP A 268 7.24 1.71 30.17
CA ASP A 268 7.87 1.08 31.36
C ASP A 268 7.06 1.28 32.68
N ASP A 269 5.83 1.83 32.62
CA ASP A 269 4.97 2.08 33.77
C ASP A 269 3.94 0.93 33.92
N ASP A 270 4.36 -0.08 34.68
CA ASP A 270 3.72 -1.39 34.97
C ASP A 270 2.28 -1.38 35.57
N ASP A 271 1.28 -0.70 35.00
CA ASP A 271 -0.11 -0.79 35.53
C ASP A 271 -1.25 -0.75 34.49
N GLU A 272 -1.00 -0.48 33.19
CA GLU A 272 -2.01 -0.64 32.14
C GLU A 272 -1.73 -1.93 31.35
N GLY A 273 -2.67 -2.86 31.41
CA GLY A 273 -2.47 -4.22 30.89
C GLY A 273 -2.13 -4.22 29.40
N ASN A 274 -1.15 -5.05 29.02
CA ASN A 274 -0.68 -5.22 27.65
C ASN A 274 -1.87 -5.41 26.70
N ALA A 275 -2.16 -4.40 25.88
CA ALA A 275 -3.32 -4.37 24.99
C ALA A 275 -2.86 -4.17 23.54
N LEU A 276 -3.70 -4.60 22.60
CA LEU A 276 -3.49 -4.28 21.19
C LEU A 276 -3.43 -2.75 20.97
N PRO A 277 -2.67 -2.28 19.95
CA PRO A 277 -2.62 -0.85 19.63
C PRO A 277 -4.01 -0.26 19.37
N GLU A 278 -4.23 1.02 19.69
CA GLU A 278 -5.52 1.69 19.48
C GLU A 278 -6.02 1.65 18.02
N SER A 279 -5.12 1.39 17.07
CA SER A 279 -5.45 1.24 15.65
C SER A 279 -6.10 -0.11 15.28
N TRP A 280 -5.99 -1.12 16.14
CA TRP A 280 -6.51 -2.48 15.92
C TRP A 280 -7.96 -2.63 16.39
N VAL A 281 -8.85 -1.82 15.79
CA VAL A 281 -10.30 -1.82 16.07
C VAL A 281 -11.10 -2.57 15.02
N GLU A 282 -12.35 -2.92 15.34
CA GLU A 282 -13.29 -3.51 14.37
C GLU A 282 -13.32 -2.71 13.06
N GLY A 283 -13.17 -3.40 11.94
CA GLY A 283 -13.13 -2.83 10.60
C GLY A 283 -11.74 -2.38 10.12
N ALA A 284 -10.73 -2.32 10.99
CA ALA A 284 -9.36 -2.00 10.59
C ALA A 284 -8.79 -3.07 9.65
N ILE A 285 -7.97 -2.64 8.69
CA ILE A 285 -7.26 -3.54 7.77
C ILE A 285 -5.84 -3.71 8.29
N VAL A 286 -5.44 -4.95 8.47
CA VAL A 286 -4.12 -5.34 8.96
C VAL A 286 -3.45 -6.26 7.94
N THR A 287 -2.12 -6.23 7.94
CA THR A 287 -1.29 -7.19 7.24
C THR A 287 -0.71 -8.15 8.26
N ILE A 288 -0.92 -9.46 8.06
CA ILE A 288 -0.44 -10.51 8.96
C ILE A 288 0.38 -11.53 8.17
N VAL A 289 1.67 -11.61 8.50
CA VAL A 289 2.60 -12.62 7.99
C VAL A 289 2.78 -13.67 9.08
N ALA A 290 2.38 -14.90 8.78
CA ALA A 290 2.41 -16.02 9.71
C ALA A 290 3.25 -17.19 9.16
N PRO A 291 4.60 -17.18 9.32
CA PRO A 291 5.46 -18.20 8.75
C PRO A 291 5.17 -19.62 9.25
N MET A 292 5.42 -20.58 8.37
CA MET A 292 5.23 -22.02 8.60
C MET A 292 6.30 -22.83 7.86
N ASN A 293 6.44 -24.10 8.24
CA ASN A 293 7.40 -24.99 7.59
C ASN A 293 6.83 -25.56 6.28
N PHE A 294 7.66 -25.48 5.24
CA PHE A 294 7.46 -26.13 3.96
C PHE A 294 8.58 -27.12 3.73
N LEU A 295 8.22 -28.33 3.29
CA LEU A 295 9.19 -29.23 2.68
C LEU A 295 9.37 -28.79 1.23
N VAL A 296 10.57 -28.32 0.91
CA VAL A 296 10.93 -27.83 -0.41
C VAL A 296 11.69 -28.91 -1.17
N SER A 297 11.25 -29.15 -2.41
CA SER A 297 11.95 -30.00 -3.37
C SER A 297 11.97 -29.34 -4.75
N THR A 298 12.84 -29.79 -5.64
CA THR A 298 12.88 -29.27 -7.01
C THR A 298 12.25 -30.26 -7.98
N SER A 299 11.35 -29.80 -8.83
CA SER A 299 10.80 -30.60 -9.93
C SER A 299 10.58 -29.75 -11.16
N SER A 300 11.09 -30.21 -12.31
CA SER A 300 10.87 -29.57 -13.62
C SER A 300 11.22 -28.07 -13.64
N GLY A 301 12.24 -27.67 -12.88
CA GLY A 301 12.67 -26.28 -12.75
C GLY A 301 11.84 -25.41 -11.82
N TYR A 302 10.89 -25.98 -11.07
CA TYR A 302 10.13 -25.31 -10.01
C TYR A 302 10.63 -25.71 -8.63
N SER A 303 10.57 -24.77 -7.67
CA SER A 303 10.50 -25.14 -6.25
C SER A 303 9.08 -25.62 -5.94
N VAL A 304 8.96 -26.87 -5.49
CA VAL A 304 7.72 -27.49 -5.03
C VAL A 304 7.63 -27.30 -3.52
N LEU A 305 6.57 -26.63 -3.07
CA LEU A 305 6.33 -26.31 -1.67
C LEU A 305 5.25 -27.24 -1.12
N ALA A 306 5.62 -28.19 -0.27
CA ALA A 306 4.70 -29.14 0.35
C ALA A 306 4.48 -28.82 1.83
N SER A 307 3.23 -28.73 2.27
CA SER A 307 2.90 -28.60 3.69
C SER A 307 1.47 -29.01 4.02
N ASN A 308 1.25 -29.49 5.24
CA ASN A 308 -0.08 -29.83 5.74
C ASN A 308 -0.97 -28.60 5.98
N SER A 309 -0.35 -27.46 6.32
CA SER A 309 -1.07 -26.21 6.60
C SER A 309 -1.35 -25.40 5.33
N LEU A 310 -0.89 -25.85 4.15
CA LEU A 310 -1.13 -25.19 2.87
C LEU A 310 -2.63 -25.08 2.51
N GLY A 311 -3.48 -25.90 3.14
CA GLY A 311 -4.93 -25.78 3.01
C GLY A 311 -5.49 -24.43 3.48
N GLU A 312 -4.80 -23.71 4.37
CA GLU A 312 -5.31 -22.43 4.92
C GLU A 312 -5.52 -21.34 3.86
N ILE A 313 -4.78 -21.41 2.74
CA ILE A 313 -4.90 -20.44 1.65
C ILE A 313 -5.97 -20.82 0.61
N ASN A 314 -6.60 -22.01 0.70
CA ASN A 314 -7.50 -22.55 -0.33
C ASN A 314 -6.92 -22.53 -1.76
N PRO A 315 -5.72 -23.10 -1.98
CA PRO A 315 -4.94 -22.89 -3.20
C PRO A 315 -5.64 -23.41 -4.47
N TYR A 316 -5.46 -22.68 -5.58
CA TYR A 316 -5.86 -23.12 -6.92
C TYR A 316 -4.90 -22.58 -7.99
N PRO A 317 -4.72 -23.27 -9.14
CA PRO A 317 -3.88 -22.78 -10.23
C PRO A 317 -4.37 -21.41 -10.74
N GLY A 318 -3.48 -20.43 -10.81
CA GLY A 318 -3.80 -19.05 -11.19
C GLY A 318 -4.04 -18.10 -10.01
N MET A 319 -4.06 -18.60 -8.77
CA MET A 319 -4.20 -17.77 -7.57
C MET A 319 -2.99 -16.83 -7.41
N PRO A 320 -3.20 -15.50 -7.30
CA PRO A 320 -2.15 -14.56 -6.91
C PRO A 320 -1.82 -14.70 -5.42
N VAL A 321 -0.53 -14.86 -5.12
CA VAL A 321 -0.02 -15.10 -3.76
C VAL A 321 1.19 -14.21 -3.47
N THR A 322 1.36 -13.88 -2.19
CA THR A 322 2.59 -13.28 -1.68
C THR A 322 3.36 -14.37 -0.95
N LEU A 323 4.59 -14.62 -1.39
CA LEU A 323 5.53 -15.52 -0.73
C LEU A 323 6.59 -14.68 -0.02
N GLU A 324 6.77 -14.90 1.27
CA GLU A 324 7.85 -14.30 2.06
C GLU A 324 8.91 -15.35 2.41
N ILE A 325 10.17 -15.02 2.09
CA ILE A 325 11.34 -15.83 2.39
C ILE A 325 12.40 -14.92 3.00
N ASN A 326 12.79 -15.16 4.26
CA ASN A 326 13.83 -14.40 4.96
C ASN A 326 13.60 -12.86 4.90
N GLY A 327 12.34 -12.42 5.00
CA GLY A 327 11.97 -11.01 4.91
C GLY A 327 11.94 -10.41 3.50
N THR A 328 12.14 -11.21 2.45
CA THR A 328 11.90 -10.80 1.06
C THR A 328 10.54 -11.29 0.59
N GLU A 329 9.70 -10.35 0.14
CA GLU A 329 8.40 -10.65 -0.46
C GLU A 329 8.50 -10.85 -1.98
N TYR A 330 7.79 -11.86 -2.47
CA TYR A 330 7.63 -12.14 -3.90
C TYR A 330 6.16 -12.19 -4.26
N GLU A 331 5.79 -11.41 -5.27
CA GLU A 331 4.46 -11.46 -5.87
C GLU A 331 4.42 -12.51 -6.98
N LEU A 332 3.74 -13.62 -6.69
CA LEU A 332 3.75 -14.82 -7.52
C LEU A 332 2.33 -15.30 -7.82
N VAL A 333 2.24 -16.33 -8.64
CA VAL A 333 1.00 -17.02 -8.99
C VAL A 333 1.19 -18.51 -8.77
N ILE A 334 0.20 -19.19 -8.19
CA ILE A 334 0.20 -20.65 -8.09
C ILE A 334 0.15 -21.24 -9.51
N ALA A 335 1.21 -21.92 -9.93
CA ALA A 335 1.31 -22.57 -11.23
C ALA A 335 0.59 -23.91 -11.24
N THR A 336 0.92 -24.78 -10.28
CA THR A 336 0.23 -26.05 -10.05
C THR A 336 -0.14 -26.19 -8.58
N TYR A 337 -1.22 -26.92 -8.34
CA TYR A 337 -1.64 -27.33 -7.01
C TYR A 337 -1.99 -28.82 -7.05
N THR A 338 -1.37 -29.58 -6.14
CA THR A 338 -1.74 -30.96 -5.85
C THR A 338 -2.43 -30.98 -4.50
N ALA A 339 -3.70 -31.37 -4.47
CA ALA A 339 -4.48 -31.44 -3.24
C ALA A 339 -3.94 -32.52 -2.30
N LYS A 340 -4.15 -32.31 -0.99
CA LYS A 340 -3.90 -33.34 0.01
C LYS A 340 -4.73 -34.58 -0.35
N GLN A 341 -4.10 -35.75 -0.29
CA GLN A 341 -4.78 -37.04 -0.39
C GLN A 341 -4.44 -37.84 0.85
N ASP A 342 -5.44 -38.32 1.58
CA ASP A 342 -5.20 -39.29 2.65
C ASP A 342 -4.76 -40.63 2.05
N ALA A 343 -4.02 -41.40 2.82
CA ALA A 343 -3.57 -42.71 2.38
C ALA A 343 -4.78 -43.65 2.20
N ILE A 344 -4.79 -44.40 1.09
CA ILE A 344 -5.70 -45.52 0.89
C ILE A 344 -4.98 -46.77 1.39
N PRO A 345 -5.43 -47.42 2.48
CA PRO A 345 -4.71 -48.53 3.08
C PRO A 345 -4.36 -49.64 2.10
N GLY A 346 -3.09 -50.06 2.12
CA GLY A 346 -2.64 -51.29 1.48
C GLY A 346 -2.90 -52.52 2.36
N ALA A 347 -2.76 -53.70 1.77
CA ALA A 347 -2.90 -54.98 2.46
C ALA A 347 -1.55 -55.45 3.03
N GLY A 348 -1.55 -55.87 4.30
CA GLY A 348 -0.36 -56.37 5.00
C GLY A 348 0.65 -55.28 5.38
N GLY A 349 1.82 -55.70 5.87
CA GLY A 349 2.89 -54.82 6.33
C GLY A 349 2.70 -54.30 7.77
N ASN A 350 3.69 -53.55 8.26
CA ASN A 350 3.65 -52.84 9.54
C ASN A 350 4.44 -51.53 9.45
N ALA A 351 4.02 -50.52 10.22
CA ALA A 351 4.72 -49.25 10.32
C ALA A 351 6.14 -49.41 10.87
N ALA A 352 7.09 -48.64 10.33
CA ALA A 352 8.31 -48.32 11.04
C ALA A 352 7.98 -47.40 12.22
N SER A 353 8.63 -47.61 13.37
CA SER A 353 8.37 -46.80 14.56
C SER A 353 9.59 -46.61 15.46
N LEU A 354 9.67 -45.45 16.09
CA LEU A 354 10.54 -45.10 17.20
C LEU A 354 9.65 -44.83 18.43
N LYS A 355 9.80 -45.65 19.48
CA LYS A 355 9.05 -45.49 20.73
C LYS A 355 9.99 -45.14 21.87
N ALA A 356 9.70 -44.06 22.57
CA ALA A 356 10.37 -43.69 23.81
C ALA A 356 10.18 -44.77 24.89
N ASN A 357 11.20 -45.00 25.71
CA ASN A 357 11.11 -45.97 26.83
C ASN A 357 10.72 -45.33 28.16
N ALA A 358 10.62 -43.99 28.22
CA ALA A 358 10.19 -43.24 29.39
C ALA A 358 9.35 -42.03 28.97
N SER A 359 8.52 -41.54 29.91
CA SER A 359 7.78 -40.29 29.72
C SER A 359 8.72 -39.08 29.69
N PRO A 360 8.37 -38.00 28.99
CA PRO A 360 9.15 -36.77 29.02
C PRO A 360 9.38 -36.29 30.46
N SER A 361 10.63 -35.96 30.81
CA SER A 361 10.99 -35.49 32.15
C SER A 361 10.78 -33.98 32.32
N THR A 362 10.63 -33.24 31.22
CA THR A 362 10.34 -31.81 31.18
C THR A 362 9.59 -31.48 29.89
N TYR A 363 8.84 -30.38 29.90
CA TYR A 363 8.27 -29.75 28.70
C TYR A 363 8.89 -28.38 28.42
N ASP A 364 9.73 -27.89 29.32
CA ASP A 364 10.41 -26.60 29.22
C ASP A 364 11.82 -26.75 28.65
N TYR A 365 12.01 -26.19 27.46
CA TYR A 365 13.28 -26.11 26.74
C TYR A 365 13.71 -24.67 26.47
N SER A 366 13.07 -23.68 27.11
CA SER A 366 13.38 -22.25 26.95
C SER A 366 14.78 -21.89 27.49
N GLY A 367 15.22 -22.53 28.57
CA GLY A 367 16.52 -22.28 29.18
C GLY A 367 17.69 -23.04 28.53
N THR A 368 17.46 -24.25 28.00
CA THR A 368 18.49 -25.03 27.30
C THR A 368 17.84 -25.83 26.18
N GLY A 369 17.87 -25.26 24.98
CA GLY A 369 17.28 -25.89 23.82
C GLY A 369 17.96 -27.20 23.44
N GLN A 370 17.23 -28.08 22.79
CA GLN A 370 17.73 -29.35 22.26
C GLN A 370 17.34 -29.52 20.80
N THR A 371 18.31 -29.90 19.98
CA THR A 371 18.08 -30.18 18.55
C THR A 371 18.50 -31.61 18.24
N PHE A 372 17.67 -32.31 17.48
CA PHE A 372 17.94 -33.65 17.00
C PHE A 372 17.34 -33.87 15.63
N THR A 373 17.81 -34.90 14.94
CA THR A 373 17.40 -35.22 13.58
C THR A 373 16.79 -36.63 13.55
N ILE A 374 15.67 -36.77 12.85
CA ILE A 374 15.08 -38.05 12.45
C ILE A 374 15.38 -38.25 10.98
N THR A 375 15.97 -39.39 10.62
CA THR A 375 16.20 -39.76 9.22
C THR A 375 15.17 -40.82 8.81
N TRP A 376 14.47 -40.55 7.72
CA TRP A 376 13.43 -41.43 7.19
C TRP A 376 13.43 -41.37 5.66
N GLN A 377 13.39 -42.55 5.00
CA GLN A 377 13.44 -42.68 3.53
C GLN A 377 14.60 -41.90 2.87
N GLY A 378 15.74 -41.80 3.55
CA GLY A 378 16.92 -41.08 3.05
C GLY A 378 16.86 -39.56 3.20
N HIS A 379 15.80 -39.01 3.78
CA HIS A 379 15.67 -37.59 4.12
C HIS A 379 15.85 -37.35 5.62
N GLU A 380 16.47 -36.21 5.96
CA GLU A 380 16.70 -35.78 7.33
C GLU A 380 15.69 -34.69 7.72
N TYR A 381 15.01 -34.91 8.84
CA TYR A 381 14.03 -34.01 9.44
C TYR A 381 14.61 -33.49 10.76
N THR A 382 14.87 -32.20 10.84
CA THR A 382 15.47 -31.56 12.02
C THR A 382 14.37 -31.01 12.92
N ILE A 383 14.44 -31.36 14.21
CA ILE A 383 13.50 -30.93 15.24
C ILE A 383 14.29 -30.16 16.31
N SER A 384 13.83 -28.95 16.61
CA SER A 384 14.42 -28.07 17.62
C SER A 384 13.41 -27.75 18.71
N LEU A 385 13.77 -28.09 19.95
CA LEU A 385 13.01 -27.80 21.15
C LEU A 385 13.64 -26.60 21.84
N ILE A 386 12.95 -25.45 21.88
CA ILE A 386 13.54 -24.17 22.33
C ILE A 386 12.60 -23.31 23.20
N ALA A 387 11.43 -23.82 23.56
CA ALA A 387 10.40 -23.09 24.30
C ALA A 387 9.79 -23.95 25.40
N ASP A 388 8.92 -23.36 26.23
CA ASP A 388 8.06 -24.12 27.15
C ASP A 388 6.81 -24.60 26.43
N TYR A 389 6.71 -25.91 26.24
CA TYR A 389 5.58 -26.54 25.58
C TYR A 389 4.44 -26.92 26.53
N VAL A 390 4.62 -26.71 27.84
CA VAL A 390 3.64 -26.87 28.92
C VAL A 390 3.19 -28.33 29.16
N ASN A 391 2.97 -29.12 28.12
CA ASN A 391 2.41 -30.47 28.19
C ASN A 391 2.79 -31.33 26.97
N MET A 392 2.40 -32.62 27.01
CA MET A 392 2.64 -33.59 25.93
C MET A 392 2.08 -33.14 24.58
N SER A 393 0.89 -32.51 24.55
CA SER A 393 0.29 -32.06 23.30
C SER A 393 1.12 -30.97 22.62
N GLY A 394 1.64 -30.00 23.39
CA GLY A 394 2.52 -28.95 22.87
C GLY A 394 3.84 -29.53 22.35
N LEU A 395 4.43 -30.48 23.09
CA LEU A 395 5.66 -31.16 22.67
C LEU A 395 5.46 -31.94 21.36
N LEU A 396 4.39 -32.73 21.27
CA LEU A 396 4.06 -33.49 20.05
C LEU A 396 3.78 -32.57 18.86
N ALA A 397 3.18 -31.41 19.08
CA ALA A 397 2.93 -30.44 18.00
C ALA A 397 4.25 -29.95 17.37
N VAL A 398 5.25 -29.59 18.17
CA VAL A 398 6.56 -29.16 17.65
C VAL A 398 7.33 -30.30 17.00
N ILE A 399 7.27 -31.52 17.54
CA ILE A 399 7.89 -32.69 16.89
C ILE A 399 7.23 -32.93 15.52
N ASN A 400 5.89 -32.88 15.44
CA ASN A 400 5.16 -33.06 14.19
C ASN A 400 5.46 -31.96 13.17
N ASP A 401 5.61 -30.72 13.62
CA ASP A 401 5.98 -29.60 12.75
C ASP A 401 7.37 -29.83 12.11
N GLY A 402 8.34 -30.31 12.88
CA GLY A 402 9.66 -30.69 12.36
C GLY A 402 9.66 -31.93 11.45
N LEU A 403 8.67 -32.81 11.58
CA LEU A 403 8.46 -34.00 10.74
C LEU A 403 7.59 -33.72 9.51
N THR A 404 7.26 -32.46 9.22
CA THR A 404 6.37 -32.09 8.11
C THR A 404 6.85 -32.68 6.78
N GLY A 405 5.93 -33.34 6.06
CA GLY A 405 6.20 -33.96 4.77
C GLY A 405 6.90 -35.33 4.84
N SER A 406 7.25 -35.84 6.02
CA SER A 406 7.87 -37.17 6.17
C SER A 406 6.89 -38.35 6.02
N GLY A 407 5.61 -38.11 6.26
CA GLY A 407 4.62 -39.19 6.44
C GLY A 407 4.68 -39.89 7.81
N LEU A 408 5.59 -39.46 8.69
CA LEU A 408 5.63 -39.86 10.09
C LEU A 408 4.73 -38.95 10.94
N LEU A 409 4.20 -39.51 12.02
CA LEU A 409 3.39 -38.82 13.02
C LEU A 409 3.95 -39.14 14.41
N ALA A 410 4.22 -38.10 15.18
CA ALA A 410 4.46 -38.16 16.61
C ALA A 410 3.13 -38.13 17.36
N GLN A 411 2.93 -39.10 18.25
CA GLN A 411 1.73 -39.26 19.05
C GLN A 411 2.03 -39.75 20.46
N ASP A 412 1.10 -39.54 21.39
CA ASP A 412 1.16 -40.12 22.73
C ASP A 412 0.79 -41.61 22.67
N SER A 413 1.66 -42.47 23.21
CA SER A 413 1.44 -43.90 23.33
C SER A 413 1.55 -44.37 24.78
N GLY A 414 0.66 -43.87 25.63
CA GLY A 414 0.58 -44.25 27.05
C GLY A 414 1.54 -43.45 27.94
N GLY A 415 1.65 -42.15 27.69
CA GLY A 415 2.50 -41.20 28.39
C GLY A 415 3.91 -41.06 27.81
N VAL A 416 4.19 -41.69 26.67
CA VAL A 416 5.51 -41.68 26.01
C VAL A 416 5.37 -41.30 24.54
N VAL A 417 6.40 -40.65 23.99
CA VAL A 417 6.42 -40.25 22.58
C VAL A 417 6.59 -41.48 21.68
N LEU A 418 5.69 -41.65 20.72
CA LEU A 418 5.79 -42.62 19.64
C LEU A 418 5.83 -41.86 18.31
N ILE A 419 6.90 -42.02 17.55
CA ILE A 419 6.98 -41.56 16.15
C ILE A 419 6.81 -42.80 15.28
N ALA A 420 5.80 -42.82 14.42
CA ALA A 420 5.57 -43.93 13.50
C ALA A 420 5.01 -43.42 12.17
N GLU A 421 5.02 -44.25 11.14
CA GLU A 421 4.25 -43.97 9.93
C GLU A 421 2.77 -43.73 10.29
N ALA A 422 2.17 -42.66 9.75
CA ALA A 422 0.85 -42.22 10.16
C ALA A 422 -0.27 -43.21 9.78
N SER A 423 -0.13 -43.89 8.64
CA SER A 423 -1.15 -44.81 8.10
C SER A 423 -0.61 -45.70 6.98
N SER A 424 -1.22 -46.87 6.79
CA SER A 424 -1.02 -47.74 5.62
C SER A 424 -1.44 -47.02 4.31
N PRO A 425 -0.76 -47.23 3.15
CA PRO A 425 0.20 -48.28 2.87
C PRO A 425 1.56 -47.98 3.50
N TRP A 426 2.04 -48.91 4.33
CA TRP A 426 3.34 -48.80 4.97
C TRP A 426 4.42 -48.78 3.89
N LEU A 427 5.32 -47.81 3.95
CA LEU A 427 6.49 -47.74 3.07
C LEU A 427 7.52 -48.80 3.45
N GLY A 428 7.55 -49.18 4.74
CA GLY A 428 8.54 -50.07 5.30
C GLY A 428 9.94 -49.43 5.39
N GLY A 429 10.87 -50.13 6.03
CA GLY A 429 12.23 -49.62 6.26
C GLY A 429 12.47 -49.21 7.71
N ASN A 430 13.45 -48.33 7.92
CA ASN A 430 14.00 -48.02 9.24
C ASN A 430 13.97 -46.52 9.50
N ILE A 431 13.40 -46.14 10.66
CA ILE A 431 13.63 -44.82 11.23
C ILE A 431 15.00 -44.86 11.90
N THR A 432 15.86 -43.91 11.60
CA THR A 432 17.10 -43.67 12.34
C THR A 432 17.14 -42.24 12.87
N SER A 433 18.08 -41.93 13.74
CA SER A 433 18.18 -40.60 14.34
C SER A 433 19.61 -40.20 14.65
N SER A 434 19.83 -38.90 14.89
CA SER A 434 20.97 -38.42 15.66
C SER A 434 20.85 -38.84 17.14
N SER A 435 21.71 -38.29 18.01
CA SER A 435 21.52 -38.41 19.46
C SER A 435 20.15 -37.86 19.86
N LEU A 436 19.29 -38.72 20.40
CA LEU A 436 17.96 -38.35 20.86
C LEU A 436 18.02 -37.72 22.26
N PRO A 437 17.21 -36.68 22.53
CA PRO A 437 16.98 -36.14 23.86
C PRO A 437 16.56 -37.22 24.87
N VAL A 438 17.40 -37.53 25.85
CA VAL A 438 17.03 -38.46 26.95
C VAL A 438 15.80 -37.95 27.71
N ALA A 439 15.66 -36.63 27.81
CA ALA A 439 14.52 -35.98 28.45
C ALA A 439 13.18 -36.20 27.71
N VAL A 440 13.19 -36.59 26.42
CA VAL A 440 11.99 -36.87 25.62
C VAL A 440 11.81 -38.37 25.38
N PHE A 441 12.90 -39.07 25.04
CA PHE A 441 12.86 -40.44 24.54
C PHE A 441 13.30 -41.50 25.56
N GLY A 442 13.85 -41.08 26.70
CA GLY A 442 14.51 -41.95 27.66
C GLY A 442 15.91 -42.39 27.21
N ASP A 443 16.52 -43.28 27.99
CA ASP A 443 17.89 -43.76 27.83
C ASP A 443 18.02 -44.99 26.91
N SER A 444 16.91 -45.62 26.54
CA SER A 444 16.89 -46.83 25.70
C SER A 444 15.62 -46.89 24.82
N PRO A 445 15.42 -45.90 23.92
CA PRO A 445 14.28 -45.91 23.02
C PRO A 445 14.31 -47.12 22.08
N VAL A 446 13.13 -47.62 21.71
CA VAL A 446 12.94 -48.83 20.90
C VAL A 446 12.63 -48.47 19.46
N PHE A 447 13.46 -48.93 18.54
CA PHE A 447 13.23 -48.83 17.09
C PHE A 447 12.66 -50.14 16.56
N THR A 448 11.56 -50.07 15.82
CA THR A 448 10.94 -51.21 15.13
C THR A 448 10.97 -50.95 13.64
N SER A 449 11.56 -51.86 12.86
CA SER A 449 11.57 -51.78 11.40
C SER A 449 10.16 -52.01 10.83
N GLY A 450 9.79 -51.21 9.85
CA GLY A 450 8.56 -51.37 9.09
C GLY A 450 8.68 -52.40 7.98
N THR A 451 7.57 -53.04 7.62
CA THR A 451 7.45 -53.85 6.40
C THR A 451 6.40 -53.24 5.48
N ALA A 452 6.71 -53.15 4.19
CA ALA A 452 5.86 -52.45 3.24
C ALA A 452 4.51 -53.15 3.04
N SER A 453 3.44 -52.36 2.90
CA SER A 453 2.13 -52.86 2.46
C SER A 453 2.13 -53.20 0.96
N SER A 454 1.20 -54.06 0.55
CA SER A 454 0.93 -54.35 -0.86
C SER A 454 -0.36 -53.66 -1.33
N GLY A 455 -0.32 -52.97 -2.48
CA GLY A 455 -1.45 -52.15 -2.95
C GLY A 455 -1.70 -50.91 -2.08
N GLY A 456 -2.84 -50.24 -2.30
CA GLY A 456 -3.15 -48.95 -1.66
C GLY A 456 -2.56 -47.76 -2.42
N SER A 457 -2.68 -46.57 -1.84
CA SER A 457 -2.06 -45.35 -2.38
C SER A 457 -1.52 -44.51 -1.22
N PRO A 458 -0.27 -44.04 -1.28
CA PRO A 458 0.33 -43.28 -0.18
C PRO A 458 -0.42 -41.96 0.04
N ALA A 459 -0.29 -41.40 1.24
CA ALA A 459 -0.73 -40.05 1.49
C ALA A 459 0.06 -39.07 0.62
N ILE A 460 -0.63 -38.07 0.06
CA ILE A 460 -0.02 -36.95 -0.64
C ILE A 460 -0.19 -35.73 0.25
N THR A 461 0.93 -35.14 0.68
CA THR A 461 0.92 -33.82 1.30
C THR A 461 0.57 -32.79 0.24
N ALA A 462 -0.36 -31.89 0.55
CA ALA A 462 -0.71 -30.79 -0.34
C ALA A 462 0.56 -30.04 -0.75
N ASN A 463 0.70 -29.76 -2.05
CA ASN A 463 1.85 -29.05 -2.56
C ASN A 463 1.49 -28.10 -3.71
N VAL A 464 2.26 -27.04 -3.84
CA VAL A 464 2.13 -26.05 -4.92
C VAL A 464 3.47 -25.82 -5.60
N THR A 465 3.41 -25.39 -6.86
CA THR A 465 4.51 -24.71 -7.53
C THR A 465 4.10 -23.28 -7.83
N LEU A 466 5.08 -22.38 -7.94
CA LEU A 466 4.83 -20.96 -8.14
C LEU A 466 5.45 -20.50 -9.47
N ALA A 467 4.86 -19.47 -10.09
CA ALA A 467 5.36 -18.84 -11.30
C ALA A 467 5.15 -17.32 -11.28
N TYR A 468 5.93 -16.62 -12.09
CA TYR A 468 5.82 -15.17 -12.25
C TYR A 468 4.68 -14.78 -13.19
N GLY A 469 3.85 -13.84 -12.77
CA GLY A 469 2.83 -13.16 -13.59
C GLY A 469 1.58 -13.99 -13.91
N SER A 470 1.70 -15.29 -14.21
CA SER A 470 0.56 -16.18 -14.46
C SER A 470 0.90 -17.63 -14.12
N ALA A 471 -0.10 -18.51 -14.07
CA ALA A 471 0.10 -19.94 -13.79
C ALA A 471 0.99 -20.65 -14.82
N ALA A 472 1.04 -20.15 -16.06
CA ALA A 472 1.91 -20.66 -17.13
C ALA A 472 3.14 -19.77 -17.37
N GLY A 473 3.44 -18.87 -16.42
CA GLY A 473 4.56 -17.94 -16.49
C GLY A 473 5.92 -18.61 -16.27
N VAL A 474 6.94 -17.78 -16.05
CA VAL A 474 8.29 -18.26 -15.75
C VAL A 474 8.28 -18.95 -14.38
N ALA A 475 8.84 -20.16 -14.31
CA ALA A 475 8.90 -20.95 -13.09
C ALA A 475 9.64 -20.20 -11.97
N PHE A 476 9.07 -20.20 -10.77
CA PHE A 476 9.74 -19.75 -9.56
C PHE A 476 10.58 -20.90 -8.98
N SER A 477 11.85 -20.63 -8.72
CA SER A 477 12.83 -21.61 -8.27
C SER A 477 13.92 -20.96 -7.42
N GLY A 478 14.83 -21.77 -6.88
CA GLY A 478 15.99 -21.28 -6.11
C GLY A 478 15.80 -21.27 -4.60
N ILE A 479 14.68 -21.78 -4.09
CA ILE A 479 14.54 -22.07 -2.67
C ILE A 479 15.37 -23.33 -2.34
N PRO A 480 16.24 -23.30 -1.31
CA PRO A 480 16.99 -24.47 -0.90
C PRO A 480 16.09 -25.67 -0.58
N GLU A 481 16.49 -26.87 -1.01
CA GLU A 481 15.75 -28.10 -0.70
C GLU A 481 15.80 -28.45 0.79
N GLY A 482 14.81 -29.23 1.24
CA GLY A 482 14.62 -29.57 2.66
C GLY A 482 13.59 -28.68 3.33
N THR A 483 13.54 -28.74 4.67
CA THR A 483 12.59 -27.94 5.44
C THR A 483 12.99 -26.48 5.43
N GLN A 484 12.12 -25.62 4.91
CA GLN A 484 12.29 -24.17 4.86
C GLN A 484 11.15 -23.50 5.61
N ARG A 485 11.46 -22.43 6.35
CA ARG A 485 10.48 -21.64 7.09
C ARG A 485 10.08 -20.42 6.27
N LEU A 486 8.85 -20.42 5.75
CA LEU A 486 8.36 -19.46 4.76
C LEU A 486 6.94 -18.99 5.15
N ALA A 487 6.50 -17.82 4.67
CA ALA A 487 5.09 -17.44 4.71
C ALA A 487 4.51 -17.42 3.29
N LEU A 488 3.34 -18.01 3.09
CA LEU A 488 2.64 -18.00 1.81
C LEU A 488 1.17 -17.71 2.08
N ALA A 489 0.66 -16.60 1.56
CA ALA A 489 -0.75 -16.25 1.66
C ALA A 489 -1.29 -15.64 0.37
N HIS A 490 -2.59 -15.30 0.37
CA HIS A 490 -3.16 -14.48 -0.68
C HIS A 490 -2.40 -13.16 -0.82
N ARG A 491 -2.32 -12.65 -2.05
CA ARG A 491 -1.63 -11.40 -2.38
C ARG A 491 -1.93 -10.29 -1.36
N GLY A 492 -0.88 -9.72 -0.76
CA GLY A 492 -0.94 -8.61 0.18
C GLY A 492 -1.08 -8.99 1.66
N ASN A 493 -1.30 -10.27 1.99
CA ASN A 493 -1.45 -10.75 3.37
C ASN A 493 -2.52 -9.98 4.17
N GLU A 494 -3.63 -9.59 3.53
CA GLU A 494 -4.61 -8.64 4.09
C GLU A 494 -5.73 -9.32 4.86
N TYR A 495 -6.04 -8.76 6.04
CA TYR A 495 -7.13 -9.19 6.89
C TYR A 495 -7.88 -7.97 7.45
N ARG A 496 -9.19 -8.14 7.71
CA ARG A 496 -10.01 -7.18 8.43
C ARG A 496 -10.21 -7.65 9.86
N ILE A 497 -10.01 -6.78 10.84
CA ILE A 497 -10.38 -7.06 12.24
C ILE A 497 -11.90 -7.11 12.35
N ALA A 498 -12.43 -8.24 12.79
CA ALA A 498 -13.86 -8.42 13.11
C ALA A 498 -14.17 -8.10 14.57
N ASP A 499 -13.21 -8.36 15.46
CA ASP A 499 -13.30 -8.03 16.88
C ASP A 499 -11.89 -8.00 17.48
N ALA A 500 -11.69 -7.26 18.57
CA ALA A 500 -10.44 -7.18 19.29
C ALA A 500 -10.70 -7.10 20.79
N ASP A 501 -10.07 -8.00 21.56
CA ASP A 501 -10.21 -8.09 23.01
C ASP A 501 -8.84 -8.41 23.65
N GLY A 502 -8.40 -7.54 24.56
CA GLY A 502 -7.09 -7.62 25.22
C GLY A 502 -5.94 -7.73 24.21
N THR A 503 -5.29 -8.89 24.19
CA THR A 503 -4.15 -9.21 23.32
C THR A 503 -4.53 -9.99 22.06
N THR A 504 -5.83 -10.25 21.85
CA THR A 504 -6.34 -11.13 20.79
C THR A 504 -7.23 -10.38 19.82
N ALA A 505 -6.95 -10.52 18.53
CA ALA A 505 -7.80 -10.06 17.44
C ALA A 505 -8.47 -11.25 16.75
N THR A 506 -9.75 -11.10 16.44
CA THR A 506 -10.46 -11.99 15.50
C THR A 506 -10.42 -11.35 14.12
N VAL A 507 -9.93 -12.07 13.12
CA VAL A 507 -9.70 -11.53 11.77
C VAL A 507 -10.50 -12.25 10.69
N GLN A 508 -10.72 -11.56 9.58
CA GLN A 508 -11.36 -12.05 8.37
C GLN A 508 -10.45 -11.79 7.18
N ARG A 509 -10.08 -12.84 6.43
CA ARG A 509 -9.25 -12.68 5.22
C ARG A 509 -9.91 -11.76 4.21
N LEU A 510 -9.12 -10.85 3.65
CA LEU A 510 -9.51 -10.00 2.52
C LEU A 510 -8.83 -10.50 1.24
N ILE A 511 -9.59 -10.52 0.15
CA ILE A 511 -9.10 -10.74 -1.21
C ILE A 511 -9.59 -9.58 -2.06
N ASP A 512 -8.67 -8.80 -2.63
CA ASP A 512 -8.98 -7.62 -3.44
C ASP A 512 -9.97 -6.66 -2.74
N GLY A 513 -9.77 -6.47 -1.42
CA GLY A 513 -10.60 -5.60 -0.57
C GLY A 513 -11.98 -6.15 -0.19
N VAL A 514 -12.30 -7.41 -0.51
CA VAL A 514 -13.55 -8.09 -0.16
C VAL A 514 -13.29 -9.20 0.85
N VAL A 515 -14.16 -9.32 1.86
CA VAL A 515 -14.09 -10.42 2.84
C VAL A 515 -14.33 -11.75 2.15
N ASP A 516 -13.44 -12.71 2.41
CA ASP A 516 -13.54 -14.07 1.89
C ASP A 516 -14.26 -15.00 2.88
N PRO A 517 -15.52 -15.40 2.61
CA PRO A 517 -16.27 -16.30 3.50
C PRO A 517 -15.83 -17.76 3.39
N SER A 518 -15.00 -18.12 2.39
CA SER A 518 -14.52 -19.49 2.20
C SER A 518 -13.30 -19.82 3.07
N TRP A 519 -12.71 -18.81 3.73
CA TRP A 519 -11.54 -18.99 4.56
C TRP A 519 -11.90 -19.63 5.90
N SER A 520 -11.33 -20.80 6.20
CA SER A 520 -11.52 -21.52 7.46
C SER A 520 -10.61 -21.03 8.60
N GLY A 521 -9.76 -20.03 8.35
CA GLY A 521 -8.80 -19.51 9.32
C GLY A 521 -7.40 -20.12 9.20
N PHE A 522 -6.49 -19.70 10.08
CA PHE A 522 -5.13 -20.19 10.21
C PHE A 522 -5.07 -21.60 10.79
N SER A 523 -4.11 -22.40 10.30
CA SER A 523 -3.74 -23.63 10.99
C SER A 523 -3.07 -23.31 12.33
N PRO A 524 -3.40 -24.00 13.44
CA PRO A 524 -2.90 -23.66 14.77
C PRO A 524 -1.37 -23.68 14.87
N ARG A 525 -0.74 -22.57 15.28
CA ARG A 525 0.72 -22.47 15.48
C ARG A 525 1.11 -21.23 16.30
N THR A 526 2.24 -21.31 16.99
CA THR A 526 2.88 -20.18 17.69
C THR A 526 4.22 -19.89 17.04
N MET A 527 4.54 -18.62 16.83
CA MET A 527 5.76 -18.19 16.13
C MET A 527 6.33 -16.89 16.69
N ILE A 528 7.66 -16.74 16.59
CA ILE A 528 8.40 -15.55 17.04
C ILE A 528 8.83 -14.66 15.86
N ASP A 529 8.78 -15.21 14.64
CA ASP A 529 9.22 -14.60 13.38
C ASP A 529 8.05 -14.04 12.57
N TYR A 530 6.97 -13.63 13.23
CA TYR A 530 5.79 -13.06 12.58
C TYR A 530 6.00 -11.59 12.22
N GLN A 531 5.13 -11.09 11.34
CA GLN A 531 4.95 -9.65 11.14
C GLN A 531 3.46 -9.31 11.20
N ALA A 532 3.09 -8.28 11.96
CA ALA A 532 1.72 -7.81 12.07
C ALA A 532 1.70 -6.28 12.09
N THR A 533 1.08 -5.67 11.07
CA THR A 533 1.03 -4.22 10.90
C THR A 533 -0.39 -3.76 10.60
N GLY A 534 -0.81 -2.63 11.16
CA GLY A 534 -2.17 -2.10 11.00
C GLY A 534 -2.25 -0.80 10.20
N ILE A 535 -3.24 -0.72 9.31
CA ILE A 535 -3.69 0.55 8.71
C ILE A 535 -5.15 0.77 9.11
N SER A 536 -5.38 1.66 10.08
CA SER A 536 -6.71 2.13 10.46
C SER A 536 -7.10 3.44 9.74
N ASP A 537 -8.39 3.61 9.49
CA ASP A 537 -8.98 4.86 8.96
C ASP A 537 -8.85 6.03 9.96
N ASN A 538 -8.55 5.75 11.23
CA ASN A 538 -8.30 6.72 12.30
C ASN A 538 -6.88 7.32 12.27
N ASN A 539 -6.03 6.88 11.34
CA ASN A 539 -4.68 7.41 11.19
C ASN A 539 -4.63 8.77 10.48
N THR A 540 -3.54 9.50 10.67
CA THR A 540 -3.28 10.77 9.96
C THR A 540 -3.06 10.50 8.47
N TRP A 541 -3.98 10.95 7.62
CA TRP A 541 -3.87 10.84 6.16
C TRP A 541 -3.42 12.17 5.54
N MET A 542 -2.61 12.10 4.49
CA MET A 542 -2.40 13.27 3.61
C MET A 542 -3.50 13.32 2.56
N GLY A 543 -4.24 14.44 2.50
CA GLY A 543 -5.37 14.64 1.60
C GLY A 543 -6.69 14.91 2.35
N PRO A 544 -7.83 14.98 1.65
CA PRO A 544 -8.11 14.41 0.33
C PRO A 544 -7.62 15.25 -0.86
N PHE A 545 -7.22 14.60 -1.95
CA PHE A 545 -6.88 15.25 -3.22
C PHE A 545 -7.89 14.95 -4.32
N LEU A 546 -8.30 15.97 -5.08
CA LEU A 546 -9.18 15.79 -6.24
C LEU A 546 -8.45 15.08 -7.39
N ALA A 547 -9.02 13.98 -7.88
CA ALA A 547 -8.47 13.17 -8.98
C ALA A 547 -8.93 13.62 -10.39
N CYS A 548 -10.01 14.40 -10.48
CA CYS A 548 -10.54 14.94 -11.74
C CYS A 548 -11.30 16.26 -11.50
N PRO A 549 -11.54 17.06 -12.56
CA PRO A 549 -12.39 18.25 -12.50
C PRO A 549 -13.83 17.94 -12.08
N GLU A 550 -14.56 18.97 -11.65
CA GLU A 550 -15.96 18.81 -11.27
C GLU A 550 -16.81 18.29 -12.44
N SER A 551 -17.68 17.31 -12.16
CA SER A 551 -18.59 16.65 -13.13
C SER A 551 -17.92 15.75 -14.17
N GLU A 552 -16.64 15.41 -13.99
CA GLU A 552 -15.93 14.44 -14.83
C GLU A 552 -15.72 13.10 -14.11
N VAL A 553 -15.51 12.03 -14.88
CA VAL A 553 -15.20 10.69 -14.36
C VAL A 553 -13.74 10.37 -14.67
N VAL A 554 -13.09 9.62 -13.77
CA VAL A 554 -11.69 9.22 -13.92
C VAL A 554 -11.59 7.71 -14.12
N ASP A 555 -10.93 7.29 -15.20
CA ASP A 555 -10.71 5.88 -15.51
C ASP A 555 -9.38 5.35 -14.95
N ALA A 556 -8.44 6.24 -14.65
CA ALA A 556 -7.15 5.92 -14.06
C ALA A 556 -6.55 7.11 -13.30
N PHE A 557 -5.75 6.83 -12.28
CA PHE A 557 -4.92 7.83 -11.61
C PHE A 557 -3.45 7.41 -11.65
N GLU A 558 -2.55 8.40 -11.65
CA GLU A 558 -1.10 8.21 -11.64
C GLU A 558 -0.51 8.93 -10.42
N VAL A 559 0.42 8.27 -9.72
CA VAL A 559 1.17 8.87 -8.60
C VAL A 559 2.66 8.73 -8.89
N ASN A 560 3.39 9.83 -8.71
CA ASN A 560 4.83 9.92 -8.90
C ASN A 560 5.50 10.16 -7.54
N PHE A 561 6.37 9.24 -7.13
CA PHE A 561 7.21 9.37 -5.93
C PHE A 561 8.62 9.77 -6.34
N SER A 562 9.21 10.77 -5.68
CA SER A 562 10.59 11.22 -5.94
C SER A 562 11.34 11.48 -4.64
N PHE A 563 12.54 10.89 -4.52
CA PHE A 563 13.43 11.03 -3.38
C PHE A 563 14.76 11.68 -3.83
N PRO A 564 14.76 13.00 -4.11
CA PRO A 564 15.93 13.71 -4.65
C PRO A 564 17.12 13.77 -3.66
N SER A 565 16.87 13.51 -2.37
CA SER A 565 17.87 13.43 -1.31
C SER A 565 18.20 11.99 -0.87
N GLY A 566 17.58 10.99 -1.50
CA GLY A 566 17.62 9.60 -1.05
C GLY A 566 16.75 9.33 0.20
N ILE A 567 16.76 8.09 0.68
CA ILE A 567 16.03 7.65 1.87
C ILE A 567 17.04 7.14 2.91
N CYS A 568 16.87 7.49 4.19
CA CYS A 568 17.65 6.96 5.30
C CYS A 568 16.76 6.70 6.53
N GLY A 569 17.08 5.64 7.29
CA GLY A 569 16.47 5.39 8.60
C GLY A 569 17.17 6.21 9.69
N PHE A 570 16.48 6.54 10.77
CA PHE A 570 17.04 7.20 11.95
C PHE A 570 16.83 6.31 13.17
N ASP A 571 17.86 6.07 13.97
CA ASP A 571 17.71 5.37 15.25
C ASP A 571 16.92 6.22 16.28
N SER A 572 16.56 5.61 17.41
CA SER A 572 15.85 6.27 18.52
C SER A 572 16.63 7.44 19.15
N LYS A 573 17.86 7.71 18.69
CA LYS A 573 18.72 8.82 19.12
C LYS A 573 18.96 9.83 17.99
N GLY A 574 18.20 9.73 16.89
CA GLY A 574 18.25 10.65 15.75
C GLY A 574 19.52 10.53 14.90
N LYS A 575 20.29 9.45 15.02
CA LYS A 575 21.44 9.18 14.14
C LYS A 575 21.01 8.35 12.94
N ASN A 576 21.62 8.63 11.79
CA ASN A 576 21.40 7.85 10.57
C ASN A 576 21.73 6.37 10.83
N ALA A 577 20.73 5.51 10.70
CA ALA A 577 20.87 4.07 10.78
C ALA A 577 21.42 3.54 9.45
N SER A 578 22.54 2.81 9.50
CA SER A 578 23.04 2.06 8.35
C SER A 578 22.23 0.78 8.21
N GLY A 579 21.32 0.73 7.24
CA GLY A 579 20.46 -0.42 6.98
C GLY A 579 19.60 -0.24 5.73
N ILE A 580 18.95 -1.33 5.29
CA ILE A 580 17.97 -1.30 4.21
C ILE A 580 16.72 -0.58 4.73
N VAL A 581 16.23 0.43 4.01
CA VAL A 581 14.96 1.10 4.32
C VAL A 581 13.91 0.60 3.35
N SER A 582 12.91 -0.13 3.86
CA SER A 582 11.68 -0.46 3.16
C SER A 582 10.55 0.44 3.67
N GLY A 583 9.71 0.91 2.75
CA GLY A 583 8.53 1.70 3.07
C GLY A 583 7.36 1.23 2.23
N LYS A 584 6.21 1.02 2.87
CA LYS A 584 4.94 0.71 2.19
C LYS A 584 4.17 2.01 2.04
N TYR A 585 3.97 2.42 0.80
CA TYR A 585 3.11 3.56 0.45
C TYR A 585 1.73 3.02 0.17
N SER A 586 0.70 3.54 0.84
CA SER A 586 -0.69 3.16 0.60
C SER A 586 -1.47 4.36 0.10
N THR A 587 -1.97 4.27 -1.12
CA THR A 587 -2.88 5.26 -1.71
C THR A 587 -4.28 4.70 -1.73
N VAL A 588 -5.27 5.41 -1.18
CA VAL A 588 -6.68 5.02 -1.19
C VAL A 588 -7.46 5.92 -2.14
N PHE A 589 -8.10 5.34 -3.15
CA PHE A 589 -9.10 6.02 -3.98
C PHE A 589 -10.51 5.83 -3.42
N MET A 590 -11.25 6.91 -3.22
CA MET A 590 -12.65 6.89 -2.77
C MET A 590 -13.56 7.48 -3.86
N ASP A 591 -14.50 6.67 -4.34
CA ASP A 591 -15.60 7.10 -5.24
C ASP A 591 -16.81 7.56 -4.41
N LEU A 592 -17.27 8.79 -4.63
CA LEU A 592 -18.41 9.39 -3.92
C LEU A 592 -19.79 8.96 -4.43
N ALA A 593 -19.90 7.91 -5.27
CA ALA A 593 -21.19 7.42 -5.75
C ALA A 593 -22.18 6.95 -4.64
N LEU A 594 -21.71 6.72 -3.40
CA LEU A 594 -22.55 6.30 -2.27
C LEU A 594 -23.24 7.46 -1.50
N ALA A 595 -23.01 8.72 -1.87
CA ALA A 595 -23.62 9.89 -1.20
C ALA A 595 -24.72 10.62 -2.01
N GLY A 596 -25.16 10.07 -3.14
CA GLY A 596 -26.35 10.58 -3.85
C GLY A 596 -26.16 11.89 -4.66
N ARG A 597 -24.94 12.32 -4.95
CA ARG A 597 -24.64 13.34 -5.97
C ARG A 597 -23.45 12.87 -6.81
N ALA A 598 -23.48 13.21 -8.11
CA ALA A 598 -22.60 12.69 -9.16
C ALA A 598 -21.10 12.69 -8.80
N GLY A 599 -20.40 11.68 -9.35
CA GLY A 599 -19.09 11.16 -8.96
C GLY A 599 -18.02 12.21 -8.61
N ARG A 600 -17.38 12.00 -7.46
CA ARG A 600 -16.14 12.66 -7.06
C ARG A 600 -15.16 11.56 -6.63
N GLY A 601 -13.97 11.53 -7.22
CA GLY A 601 -12.87 10.69 -6.80
C GLY A 601 -11.91 11.46 -5.90
N PHE A 602 -11.66 10.97 -4.68
CA PHE A 602 -10.63 11.51 -3.79
C PHE A 602 -9.50 10.50 -3.58
N THR A 603 -8.27 11.00 -3.48
CA THR A 603 -7.08 10.20 -3.19
C THR A 603 -6.51 10.59 -1.82
N ARG A 604 -6.23 9.60 -0.95
CA ARG A 604 -5.48 9.78 0.33
C ARG A 604 -4.18 8.98 0.29
N LEU A 605 -3.10 9.51 0.88
CA LEU A 605 -1.78 8.86 0.92
C LEU A 605 -1.33 8.62 2.38
N LYS A 606 -0.85 7.41 2.70
CA LYS A 606 -0.21 7.04 3.97
C LYS A 606 1.09 6.26 3.74
N ILE A 607 2.04 6.38 4.66
CA ILE A 607 3.32 5.68 4.66
C ILE A 607 3.43 4.86 5.96
N SER A 608 3.92 3.62 5.87
CA SER A 608 4.41 2.84 7.02
C SER A 608 5.84 2.35 6.73
N THR A 609 6.76 2.53 7.68
CA THR A 609 8.16 2.10 7.61
C THR A 609 8.43 1.08 8.70
N GLY A 610 8.87 -0.14 8.34
CA GLY A 610 9.21 -1.20 9.28
C GLY A 610 10.73 -1.34 9.49
N TRP A 611 11.15 -1.74 10.70
CA TRP A 611 12.54 -2.04 11.05
C TRP A 611 12.84 -3.53 10.85
N VAL A 612 14.02 -3.88 10.31
CA VAL A 612 14.51 -5.27 10.27
C VAL A 612 15.96 -5.32 10.77
N LEU A 613 16.20 -6.01 11.89
CA LEU A 613 17.54 -6.42 12.31
C LEU A 613 17.96 -7.65 11.49
N GLN A 614 19.12 -7.61 10.83
CA GLN A 614 19.60 -8.67 9.93
C GLN A 614 20.93 -9.26 10.41
N SER A 615 21.02 -10.60 10.44
CA SER A 615 22.26 -11.37 10.48
C SER A 615 22.47 -12.04 9.12
N VAL A 616 23.69 -11.93 8.57
CA VAL A 616 24.05 -12.15 7.16
C VAL A 616 24.45 -13.61 6.87
N LEU A 617 24.00 -14.18 5.73
CA LEU A 617 24.79 -15.16 4.97
C LEU A 617 24.47 -15.11 3.46
N ILE A 618 25.51 -15.25 2.64
CA ILE A 618 25.61 -14.93 1.20
C ILE A 618 25.27 -16.15 0.33
N SER A 619 24.50 -15.98 -0.75
CA SER A 619 24.59 -16.84 -1.95
C SER A 619 24.15 -16.13 -3.24
N LEU A 620 24.76 -16.53 -4.36
CA LEU A 620 24.93 -15.77 -5.61
C LEU A 620 24.11 -16.34 -6.79
N LEU A 621 23.62 -15.42 -7.65
CA LEU A 621 23.41 -15.46 -9.12
C LEU A 621 21.98 -15.42 -9.72
N LEU A 622 21.79 -14.33 -10.52
CA LEU A 622 20.99 -14.12 -11.76
C LEU A 622 19.45 -14.12 -11.63
N GLY A 623 18.69 -13.13 -12.09
CA GLY A 623 18.94 -11.85 -12.76
C GLY A 623 17.58 -11.24 -13.15
N TRP A 624 17.36 -9.97 -12.81
CA TRP A 624 16.62 -8.88 -13.49
C TRP A 624 16.61 -7.67 -12.52
N LEU A 625 16.67 -6.45 -13.08
CA LEU A 625 17.05 -5.15 -12.50
C LEU A 625 18.49 -5.03 -11.94
N ARG A 626 19.33 -4.29 -12.68
CA ARG A 626 20.67 -3.84 -12.24
C ARG A 626 20.67 -2.32 -12.11
N CYS A 627 20.42 -1.79 -10.91
CA CYS A 627 20.99 -0.50 -10.51
C CYS A 627 22.26 -0.78 -9.72
N ALA A 628 23.42 -0.35 -10.22
CA ALA A 628 24.67 -0.43 -9.48
C ALA A 628 24.69 0.69 -8.43
N ALA A 629 24.37 0.37 -7.17
CA ALA A 629 24.58 1.27 -6.04
C ALA A 629 25.98 1.03 -5.46
N VAL A 630 26.95 1.81 -5.94
CA VAL A 630 28.17 2.06 -5.17
C VAL A 630 27.78 3.03 -4.04
N ALA A 631 28.32 2.78 -2.85
CA ALA A 631 28.10 3.49 -1.59
C ALA A 631 27.59 4.95 -1.68
N ALA A 632 26.59 5.23 -0.83
CA ALA A 632 26.01 6.54 -0.49
C ALA A 632 24.96 7.13 -1.47
N MET A 633 23.81 7.52 -0.89
CA MET A 633 22.82 8.48 -1.45
C MET A 633 22.38 8.22 -2.91
N SER A 634 21.47 7.26 -3.13
CA SER A 634 20.82 7.08 -4.43
C SER A 634 19.52 7.89 -4.49
N ARG A 635 19.37 8.75 -5.51
CA ARG A 635 18.07 9.37 -5.87
C ARG A 635 17.18 8.30 -6.49
N VAL A 636 15.94 8.15 -6.03
CA VAL A 636 14.98 7.17 -6.56
C VAL A 636 13.68 7.87 -6.96
N ALA A 637 13.11 7.48 -8.09
CA ALA A 637 11.79 7.93 -8.53
C ALA A 637 10.97 6.78 -9.11
N ILE A 638 9.68 6.72 -8.80
CA ILE A 638 8.77 5.65 -9.23
C ILE A 638 7.44 6.25 -9.70
N THR A 639 7.00 5.86 -10.89
CA THR A 639 5.69 6.19 -11.48
C THR A 639 4.76 4.97 -11.36
N ARG A 640 3.54 5.14 -10.84
CA ARG A 640 2.54 4.05 -10.85
C ARG A 640 1.17 4.54 -11.33
N VAL A 641 0.63 3.83 -12.32
CA VAL A 641 -0.72 4.04 -12.87
C VAL A 641 -1.64 2.94 -12.36
N THR A 642 -2.81 3.32 -11.86
CA THR A 642 -3.84 2.37 -11.40
C THR A 642 -5.16 2.67 -12.09
N ARG A 643 -5.81 1.65 -12.66
CA ARG A 643 -7.14 1.78 -13.26
C ARG A 643 -8.22 1.75 -12.18
N CYS A 644 -9.19 2.65 -12.29
CA CYS A 644 -10.27 2.79 -11.31
C CYS A 644 -11.35 1.73 -11.59
N THR A 645 -11.43 0.68 -10.75
CA THR A 645 -12.49 -0.33 -10.84
C THR A 645 -13.43 -0.23 -9.63
N GLY A 646 -14.16 0.89 -9.51
CA GLY A 646 -15.40 1.02 -8.71
C GLY A 646 -15.40 0.69 -7.21
N LYS A 647 -14.25 0.42 -6.56
CA LYS A 647 -14.10 0.20 -5.11
C LYS A 647 -12.72 0.67 -4.66
N ARG A 648 -12.55 0.87 -3.34
CA ARG A 648 -11.27 1.21 -2.68
C ARG A 648 -10.10 0.51 -3.36
N CYS A 649 -9.26 1.26 -4.08
CA CYS A 649 -7.99 0.75 -4.58
C CYS A 649 -6.90 1.13 -3.57
N VAL A 650 -6.18 0.14 -3.03
CA VAL A 650 -4.96 0.32 -2.25
C VAL A 650 -3.77 0.09 -3.17
N VAL A 651 -2.93 1.09 -3.35
CA VAL A 651 -1.72 0.99 -4.16
C VAL A 651 -0.52 0.86 -3.23
N ALA A 652 -0.06 -0.37 -2.97
CA ALA A 652 1.15 -0.66 -2.17
C ALA A 652 2.42 -0.60 -3.03
N CYS A 653 3.25 0.44 -2.91
CA CYS A 653 4.55 0.50 -3.60
C CYS A 653 5.66 0.02 -2.65
N TRP A 654 6.54 -0.86 -3.14
CA TRP A 654 7.70 -1.38 -2.42
C TRP A 654 8.98 -0.96 -3.16
N LEU A 655 9.95 -0.43 -2.43
CA LEU A 655 11.32 -0.22 -2.95
C LEU A 655 12.07 -1.55 -2.88
N GLY A 656 12.44 -2.11 -4.03
CA GLY A 656 13.18 -3.38 -4.11
C GLY A 656 14.56 -3.32 -3.45
N GLN A 657 14.97 -4.42 -2.81
CA GLN A 657 16.26 -4.58 -2.13
C GLN A 657 17.43 -4.76 -3.11
N HIS A 658 18.58 -4.13 -2.84
CA HIS A 658 19.88 -4.47 -3.44
C HIS A 658 20.90 -4.85 -2.35
N PRO A 659 21.65 -5.95 -2.50
CA PRO A 659 22.79 -6.25 -1.63
C PRO A 659 23.98 -5.33 -1.95
N MET A 660 24.66 -4.84 -0.90
CA MET A 660 25.96 -4.19 -1.05
C MET A 660 26.98 -5.20 -1.60
N LEU A 661 27.48 -4.96 -2.81
CA LEU A 661 28.74 -5.55 -3.26
C LEU A 661 29.88 -4.76 -2.60
N ALA A 662 30.52 -5.35 -1.60
CA ALA A 662 31.82 -4.86 -1.14
C ALA A 662 32.79 -4.91 -2.34
N SER A 663 33.28 -3.74 -2.77
CA SER A 663 34.53 -3.66 -3.53
C SER A 663 35.69 -3.85 -2.54
N PRO A 664 36.84 -4.38 -2.99
CA PRO A 664 37.87 -5.03 -2.15
C PRO A 664 38.46 -4.17 -1.03
#